data_AF-A0A6J1GWN8-F1
#
_entry.id   AF-A0A6J1GWN8-F1
#
_cell.length_a   1.000
_cell.length_b   1.000
_cell.length_c   1.000
_cell.angle_alpha   90.00
_cell.angle_beta   90.00
_cell.angle_gamma   90.00
#
_symmetry.space_group_name_H-M   'P 1'
#
loop_
_entity.id
_entity.type
_entity.pdbx_description
1 polymer ?
#
loop_
_entity_poly.entity_id
_entity_poly.type
_entity_poly.pdbx_seq_one_letter_code
_entity_poly.pdbx_strand_id
1 'polypeptide(L)'
;MIRKSNDFNRRILSLPAIQPCECTSPATLLTSLINVSRKICGYRSEFFGSNKRNAIKAIRQIEILLMFFEEIQGRKAEDLSDSVVLILLELHFIFQKLLFLLEDCVLEGARLFMLMKSEFVANRFQVLIRSVALALEILPLDSIDLPIEVVEFVELAAKQTRKMKFQIDREDEEILNEVRSILAVFDCSVTPDNTQIKRFLDYIGIKTWSLCNKEVKFLESEIEIEWSAHEKLEFSFLSKLIGLMNYCRCILFDVIDYEAVPLIHRYGAEIIDCFNHDDFRCPISLDFMIDPVTVGTGQTYDRSSIQKWLRAGNSTCPKTGERLKNRELVPNLALRRIIRRCCSKHSIPYPESSKQKRNITRTIVAGSSTAEKIVWVLAKYLARLLETGTPNEKNRAAYEIKLLSKSSIFYRSYLVEVGLIPNLLKLLRSSDGLMQKNAIAAVLNLSKHSKSKRVIAENRGLEAIINVLTMGYTTEARQLSAYTLFYMASIEEYRKLIGQTPEALMGLMNLLKEDSDRSKKNAMVAIYGLLTHPENHRRVLSIGAVPLLVNLLETSDRETLIADSMEILATLAEKPEGATAIMRCGALSLTMEFMSSCSSSAGREYSVCLLLALCIHGGCEVLQILAKSEAVISSLYIIIREGTARGRRKAGSLMRILHEHCEVVAASSDPIPVRLSNERSVQAW
;
A
#
# COMPACT_ATOMS: atom_id res chain seq x y z
N MET A 1 5.59 -32.76 -8.83
CA MET A 1 4.93 -31.53 -9.34
C MET A 1 5.34 -30.35 -8.48
N ILE A 2 6.43 -29.69 -8.89
CA ILE A 2 7.08 -28.62 -8.12
C ILE A 2 6.35 -27.32 -8.46
N ARG A 3 5.86 -26.63 -7.41
CA ARG A 3 5.34 -25.27 -7.50
C ARG A 3 6.44 -24.39 -8.09
N LYS A 4 6.19 -23.77 -9.25
CA LYS A 4 6.91 -22.57 -9.69
C LYS A 4 6.69 -21.50 -8.62
N SER A 5 7.65 -21.33 -7.73
CA SER A 5 7.72 -20.20 -6.80
C SER A 5 8.05 -18.95 -7.62
N ASN A 6 7.16 -17.96 -7.58
CA ASN A 6 7.34 -16.66 -8.20
C ASN A 6 8.69 -16.00 -7.78
N ASP A 7 9.36 -15.42 -8.77
CA ASP A 7 10.76 -14.94 -8.81
C ASP A 7 11.13 -13.69 -7.97
N PHE A 8 10.42 -13.29 -6.91
CA PHE A 8 10.70 -11.99 -6.23
C PHE A 8 10.75 -11.97 -4.70
N ASN A 9 11.07 -13.09 -4.04
CA ASN A 9 11.09 -13.16 -2.56
C ASN A 9 12.49 -13.33 -1.93
N ARG A 10 13.59 -13.24 -2.68
CA ARG A 10 14.96 -13.30 -2.11
C ARG A 10 15.51 -11.91 -1.81
N ARG A 11 16.11 -11.71 -0.63
CA ARG A 11 16.83 -10.46 -0.30
C ARG A 11 18.06 -10.36 -1.19
N ILE A 12 18.33 -9.19 -1.76
CA ILE A 12 19.51 -8.99 -2.61
C ILE A 12 20.77 -9.38 -1.83
N LEU A 13 21.72 -10.04 -2.49
CA LEU A 13 22.97 -10.54 -1.91
C LEU A 13 22.82 -11.64 -0.84
N SER A 14 21.60 -12.03 -0.45
CA SER A 14 21.36 -13.33 0.16
C SER A 14 21.32 -14.35 -0.97
N LEU A 15 22.28 -15.28 -1.00
CA LEU A 15 22.44 -16.27 -2.08
C LEU A 15 21.89 -17.64 -1.59
N PRO A 16 20.55 -17.85 -1.54
CA PRO A 16 19.94 -19.04 -0.94
C PRO A 16 20.01 -20.24 -1.89
N ALA A 17 21.22 -20.75 -2.13
CA ALA A 17 21.41 -22.00 -2.86
C ALA A 17 20.95 -23.20 -2.02
N ILE A 18 20.51 -24.25 -2.70
CA ILE A 18 20.01 -25.48 -2.11
C ILE A 18 20.97 -26.60 -2.50
N GLN A 19 21.56 -27.25 -1.50
CA GLN A 19 22.41 -28.41 -1.75
C GLN A 19 21.53 -29.57 -2.27
N PRO A 20 21.83 -30.15 -3.44
CA PRO A 20 21.05 -31.28 -3.93
C PRO A 20 21.24 -32.50 -3.02
N CYS A 21 20.23 -33.39 -2.96
CA CYS A 21 20.28 -34.58 -2.12
C CYS A 21 21.31 -35.59 -2.67
N GLU A 22 22.04 -36.26 -1.77
CA GLU A 22 23.00 -37.32 -2.14
C GLU A 22 22.36 -38.48 -2.92
N CYS A 23 21.05 -38.70 -2.76
CA CYS A 23 20.32 -39.73 -3.51
C CYS A 23 19.96 -39.34 -4.97
N THR A 24 20.40 -38.17 -5.44
CA THR A 24 20.09 -37.69 -6.81
C THR A 24 20.90 -38.50 -7.83
N SER A 25 20.27 -39.01 -8.88
CA SER A 25 21.02 -39.76 -9.90
C SER A 25 22.08 -38.87 -10.58
N PRO A 26 23.31 -39.38 -10.83
CA PRO A 26 24.39 -38.59 -11.41
C PRO A 26 24.03 -37.95 -12.75
N ALA A 27 23.27 -38.66 -13.59
CA ALA A 27 22.75 -38.15 -14.86
C ALA A 27 21.85 -36.90 -14.67
N THR A 28 20.99 -36.91 -13.66
CA THR A 28 20.10 -35.77 -13.34
C THR A 28 20.90 -34.59 -12.80
N LEU A 29 21.86 -34.85 -11.92
CA LEU A 29 22.75 -33.83 -11.37
C LEU A 29 23.56 -33.13 -12.47
N LEU A 30 24.18 -33.90 -13.36
CA LEU A 30 24.98 -33.38 -14.46
C LEU A 30 24.13 -32.56 -15.44
N THR A 31 22.94 -33.04 -15.78
CA THR A 31 21.97 -32.29 -16.60
C THR A 31 21.60 -30.97 -15.94
N SER A 32 21.36 -30.97 -14.62
CA SER A 32 21.05 -29.74 -13.88
C SER A 32 22.25 -28.79 -13.82
N LEU A 33 23.47 -29.30 -13.65
CA LEU A 33 24.68 -28.50 -13.59
C LEU A 33 24.93 -27.80 -14.92
N ILE A 34 24.84 -28.54 -16.03
CA ILE A 34 24.92 -28.00 -17.39
C ILE A 34 23.86 -26.91 -17.62
N ASN A 35 22.62 -27.13 -17.18
CA ASN A 35 21.56 -26.13 -17.30
C ASN A 35 21.86 -24.85 -16.51
N VAL A 36 22.38 -24.95 -15.29
CA VAL A 36 22.79 -23.78 -14.50
C VAL A 36 23.98 -23.07 -15.15
N SER A 37 24.96 -23.82 -15.65
CA SER A 37 26.10 -23.26 -16.39
C SER A 37 25.66 -22.49 -17.63
N ARG A 38 24.77 -23.05 -18.44
CA ARG A 38 24.19 -22.36 -19.62
C ARG A 38 23.44 -21.09 -19.23
N LYS A 39 22.68 -21.12 -18.14
CA LYS A 39 22.02 -19.92 -17.59
C LYS A 39 23.05 -18.85 -17.22
N ILE A 40 24.12 -19.21 -16.51
CA ILE A 40 25.22 -18.30 -16.15
C ILE A 40 25.87 -17.70 -17.41
N CYS A 41 26.17 -18.53 -18.41
CA CYS A 41 26.73 -18.08 -19.69
C CYS A 41 25.81 -17.10 -20.42
N GLY A 42 24.48 -17.25 -20.29
CA GLY A 42 23.49 -16.33 -20.83
C GLY A 42 23.62 -14.89 -20.35
N TYR A 43 24.16 -14.65 -19.15
CA TYR A 43 24.38 -13.29 -18.62
C TYR A 43 25.50 -12.52 -19.33
N ARG A 44 26.26 -13.16 -20.24
CA ARG A 44 27.35 -12.49 -20.96
C ARG A 44 26.89 -11.28 -21.80
N SER A 45 25.67 -11.33 -22.32
CA SER A 45 25.06 -10.25 -23.11
C SER A 45 24.32 -9.20 -22.28
N GLU A 46 24.11 -9.47 -20.98
CA GLU A 46 23.36 -8.56 -20.11
C GLU A 46 24.17 -7.31 -19.73
N PHE A 47 23.44 -6.24 -19.39
CA PHE A 47 24.06 -5.01 -18.93
C PHE A 47 24.38 -5.07 -17.44
N PHE A 48 25.66 -4.93 -17.11
CA PHE A 48 26.15 -4.81 -15.73
C PHE A 48 26.44 -3.35 -15.41
N GLY A 49 25.69 -2.78 -14.46
CA GLY A 49 25.90 -1.40 -13.99
C GLY A 49 27.12 -1.22 -13.08
N SER A 50 27.67 -2.31 -12.55
CA SER A 50 28.92 -2.37 -11.77
C SER A 50 29.48 -3.80 -11.80
N ASN A 51 30.72 -4.02 -11.38
CA ASN A 51 31.39 -5.32 -11.34
C ASN A 51 31.40 -6.08 -12.67
N LYS A 52 31.32 -5.36 -13.79
CA LYS A 52 31.22 -5.95 -15.13
C LYS A 52 32.40 -6.88 -15.42
N ARG A 53 33.63 -6.48 -15.07
CA ARG A 53 34.81 -7.29 -15.32
C ARG A 53 34.81 -8.55 -14.47
N ASN A 54 34.41 -8.44 -13.21
CA ASN A 54 34.29 -9.57 -12.29
C ASN A 54 33.24 -10.58 -12.80
N ALA A 55 32.06 -10.11 -13.19
CA ALA A 55 31.02 -10.95 -13.78
C ALA A 55 31.52 -11.67 -15.04
N ILE A 56 32.11 -10.94 -16.00
CA ILE A 56 32.62 -11.53 -17.25
C ILE A 56 33.74 -12.55 -17.00
N LYS A 57 34.65 -12.28 -16.06
CA LYS A 57 35.69 -13.25 -15.66
C LYS A 57 35.07 -14.53 -15.11
N ALA A 58 34.11 -14.42 -14.21
CA ALA A 58 33.41 -15.58 -13.63
C ALA A 58 32.66 -16.37 -14.71
N ILE A 59 31.90 -15.69 -15.58
CA ILE A 59 31.16 -16.31 -16.69
C ILE A 59 32.09 -17.09 -17.61
N ARG A 60 33.25 -16.51 -17.98
CA ARG A 60 34.26 -17.21 -18.81
C ARG A 60 34.78 -18.49 -18.14
N GLN A 61 34.92 -18.51 -16.82
CA GLN A 61 35.32 -19.74 -16.11
C GLN A 61 34.23 -20.80 -16.18
N ILE A 62 32.97 -20.42 -16.01
CA ILE A 62 31.86 -21.36 -16.12
C ILE A 62 31.69 -21.88 -17.55
N GLU A 63 31.92 -21.05 -18.56
CA GLU A 63 31.90 -21.44 -19.98
C GLU A 63 32.98 -22.49 -20.30
N ILE A 64 34.17 -22.34 -19.73
CA ILE A 64 35.25 -23.35 -19.82
C ILE A 64 34.81 -24.68 -19.19
N LEU A 65 34.19 -24.64 -18.01
CA LEU A 65 33.73 -25.85 -17.31
C LEU A 65 32.49 -26.49 -17.95
N LEU A 66 31.66 -25.71 -18.65
CA LEU A 66 30.51 -26.23 -19.39
C LEU A 66 30.95 -27.25 -20.44
N MET A 67 32.02 -26.98 -21.19
CA MET A 67 32.57 -27.92 -22.18
C MET A 67 32.97 -29.25 -21.52
N PHE A 68 33.56 -29.19 -20.32
CA PHE A 68 33.91 -30.38 -19.55
C PHE A 68 32.68 -31.18 -19.09
N PHE A 69 31.63 -30.53 -18.60
CA PHE A 69 30.42 -31.24 -18.16
C PHE A 69 29.66 -31.88 -19.32
N GLU A 70 29.64 -31.24 -20.49
CA GLU A 70 29.03 -31.80 -21.70
C GLU A 70 29.77 -33.06 -22.19
N GLU A 71 31.11 -33.07 -22.10
CA GLU A 71 31.93 -34.26 -22.41
C GLU A 71 31.65 -35.43 -21.46
N ILE A 72 31.50 -35.16 -20.15
CA ILE A 72 31.12 -36.21 -19.17
C ILE A 72 29.70 -36.74 -19.45
N GLN A 73 28.77 -35.87 -19.88
CA GLN A 73 27.38 -36.27 -20.13
C GLN A 73 27.24 -37.18 -21.35
N GLY A 74 28.10 -37.03 -22.36
CA GLY A 74 28.16 -37.91 -23.52
C GLY A 74 28.62 -39.33 -23.20
N ARG A 75 29.21 -39.55 -22.03
CA ARG A 75 29.68 -40.85 -21.51
C ARG A 75 28.65 -41.39 -20.51
N LYS A 76 28.62 -42.71 -20.26
CA LYS A 76 27.62 -43.33 -19.38
C LYS A 76 27.72 -42.75 -17.95
N ALA A 77 26.84 -41.80 -17.63
CA ALA A 77 26.81 -41.10 -16.34
C ALA A 77 26.57 -42.03 -15.12
N GLU A 78 26.19 -43.28 -15.35
CA GLU A 78 25.98 -44.31 -14.32
C GLU A 78 27.30 -44.87 -13.74
N ASP A 79 28.44 -44.64 -14.40
CA ASP A 79 29.75 -45.18 -13.99
C ASP A 79 30.58 -44.21 -13.12
N LEU A 80 30.02 -43.07 -12.70
CA LEU A 80 30.73 -42.07 -11.88
C LEU A 80 30.90 -42.52 -10.43
N SER A 81 32.12 -42.38 -9.89
CA SER A 81 32.39 -42.70 -8.49
C SER A 81 31.70 -41.73 -7.52
N ASP A 82 31.37 -42.19 -6.31
CA ASP A 82 30.71 -41.38 -5.27
C ASP A 82 31.50 -40.09 -4.94
N SER A 83 32.84 -40.15 -4.99
CA SER A 83 33.71 -39.00 -4.78
C SER A 83 33.54 -37.93 -5.86
N VAL A 84 33.36 -38.32 -7.14
CA VAL A 84 33.07 -37.38 -8.23
C VAL A 84 31.69 -36.77 -8.05
N VAL A 85 30.69 -37.57 -7.68
CA VAL A 85 29.31 -37.09 -7.45
C VAL A 85 29.27 -36.02 -6.36
N LEU A 86 29.97 -36.21 -5.24
CA LEU A 86 30.06 -35.21 -4.15
C LEU A 86 30.63 -33.87 -4.64
N ILE A 87 31.66 -33.90 -5.49
CA ILE A 87 32.27 -32.68 -6.03
C ILE A 87 31.33 -31.99 -7.02
N LEU A 88 30.60 -32.75 -7.84
CA LEU A 88 29.57 -32.21 -8.74
C LEU A 88 28.41 -31.57 -7.96
N LEU A 89 28.04 -32.13 -6.79
CA LEU A 89 27.04 -31.53 -5.89
C LEU A 89 27.52 -30.17 -5.35
N GLU A 90 28.77 -30.09 -4.92
CA GLU A 90 29.37 -28.82 -4.46
C GLU A 90 29.48 -27.79 -5.58
N LEU A 91 29.93 -28.19 -6.76
CA LEU A 91 29.96 -27.30 -7.94
C LEU A 91 28.57 -26.78 -8.29
N HIS A 92 27.56 -27.64 -8.25
CA HIS A 92 26.16 -27.23 -8.49
C HIS A 92 25.70 -26.18 -7.49
N PHE A 93 25.96 -26.41 -6.19
CA PHE A 93 25.63 -25.47 -5.13
C PHE A 93 26.35 -24.12 -5.29
N ILE A 94 27.64 -24.13 -5.65
CA ILE A 94 28.42 -22.91 -5.91
C ILE A 94 27.87 -22.17 -7.14
N PHE A 95 27.50 -22.89 -8.20
CA PHE A 95 26.98 -22.30 -9.44
C PHE A 95 25.60 -21.67 -9.21
N GLN A 96 24.74 -22.27 -8.39
CA GLN A 96 23.49 -21.62 -7.96
C GLN A 96 23.75 -20.28 -7.27
N LYS A 97 24.72 -20.23 -6.35
CA LYS A 97 25.09 -18.95 -5.69
C LYS A 97 25.64 -17.93 -6.68
N LEU A 98 26.45 -18.36 -7.63
CA LEU A 98 26.99 -17.48 -8.67
C LEU A 98 25.88 -16.94 -9.58
N LEU A 99 24.91 -17.78 -9.95
CA LEU A 99 23.74 -17.38 -10.72
C LEU A 99 22.94 -16.30 -9.98
N PHE A 100 22.62 -16.52 -8.70
CA PHE A 100 21.95 -15.51 -7.87
C PHE A 100 22.72 -14.19 -7.78
N LEU A 101 24.05 -14.26 -7.68
CA LEU A 101 24.89 -13.05 -7.66
C LEU A 101 24.85 -12.30 -9.00
N LEU A 102 24.87 -13.02 -10.13
CA LEU A 102 24.77 -12.40 -11.46
C LEU A 102 23.39 -11.78 -11.70
N GLU A 103 22.33 -12.47 -11.30
CA GLU A 103 20.95 -11.95 -11.30
C GLU A 103 20.87 -10.63 -10.52
N ASP A 104 21.49 -10.54 -9.34
CA ASP A 104 21.50 -9.32 -8.53
C ASP A 104 22.28 -8.18 -9.22
N CYS A 105 23.39 -8.51 -9.91
CA CYS A 105 24.22 -7.52 -10.61
C CYS A 105 23.55 -6.89 -11.84
N VAL A 106 22.58 -7.58 -12.45
CA VAL A 106 21.84 -7.06 -13.62
C VAL A 106 20.46 -6.50 -13.26
N LEU A 107 20.03 -6.64 -12.01
CA LEU A 107 18.70 -6.26 -11.56
C LEU A 107 18.43 -4.77 -11.80
N GLU A 108 17.42 -4.48 -12.64
CA GLU A 108 16.94 -3.12 -12.83
C GLU A 108 16.35 -2.56 -11.54
N GLY A 109 16.80 -1.38 -11.13
CA GLY A 109 16.39 -0.76 -9.87
C GLY A 109 17.37 -0.98 -8.72
N ALA A 110 18.38 -1.85 -8.85
CA ALA A 110 19.38 -2.04 -7.80
C ALA A 110 20.78 -1.54 -8.21
N ARG A 111 20.94 -0.85 -9.35
CA ARG A 111 22.25 -0.58 -9.93
C ARG A 111 23.10 0.36 -9.09
N LEU A 112 22.51 1.42 -8.53
CA LEU A 112 23.24 2.30 -7.61
C LEU A 112 23.62 1.54 -6.33
N PHE A 113 22.71 0.72 -5.80
CA PHE A 113 22.97 -0.08 -4.61
C PHE A 113 24.11 -1.08 -4.84
N MET A 114 24.12 -1.77 -5.98
CA MET A 114 25.17 -2.72 -6.37
C MET A 114 26.52 -2.02 -6.52
N LEU A 115 26.57 -0.85 -7.16
CA LEU A 115 27.78 -0.03 -7.23
C LEU A 115 28.27 0.32 -5.82
N MET A 116 27.40 0.81 -4.95
CA MET A 116 27.76 1.14 -3.57
C MET A 116 28.23 -0.05 -2.73
N LYS A 117 27.89 -1.28 -3.14
CA LYS A 117 28.36 -2.54 -2.54
C LYS A 117 29.44 -3.23 -3.39
N SER A 118 30.10 -2.54 -4.33
CA SER A 118 31.04 -3.17 -5.28
C SER A 118 32.16 -3.97 -4.61
N GLU A 119 32.72 -3.48 -3.50
CA GLU A 119 33.76 -4.22 -2.77
C GLU A 119 33.22 -5.54 -2.20
N PHE A 120 32.02 -5.50 -1.61
CA PHE A 120 31.37 -6.70 -1.10
C PHE A 120 31.08 -7.69 -2.24
N VAL A 121 30.55 -7.21 -3.36
CA VAL A 121 30.24 -8.04 -4.54
C VAL A 121 31.50 -8.67 -5.13
N ALA A 122 32.59 -7.91 -5.28
CA ALA A 122 33.89 -8.42 -5.73
C ALA A 122 34.42 -9.53 -4.81
N ASN A 123 34.31 -9.35 -3.49
CA ASN A 123 34.66 -10.37 -2.51
C ASN A 123 33.78 -11.64 -2.64
N ARG A 124 32.48 -11.50 -2.94
CA ARG A 124 31.61 -12.66 -3.19
C ARG A 124 32.03 -13.43 -4.44
N PHE A 125 32.37 -12.75 -5.53
CA PHE A 125 32.95 -13.41 -6.70
C PHE A 125 34.26 -14.14 -6.36
N GLN A 126 35.15 -13.48 -5.61
CA GLN A 126 36.44 -14.08 -5.19
C GLN A 126 36.23 -15.39 -4.40
N VAL A 127 35.30 -15.38 -3.44
CA VAL A 127 35.01 -16.55 -2.60
C VAL A 127 34.39 -17.68 -3.42
N LEU A 128 33.41 -17.39 -4.26
CA LEU A 128 32.74 -18.41 -5.09
C LEU A 128 33.72 -19.05 -6.07
N ILE A 129 34.51 -18.24 -6.79
CA ILE A 129 35.45 -18.75 -7.80
C ILE A 129 36.63 -19.49 -7.16
N ARG A 130 37.09 -19.10 -5.96
CA ARG A 130 38.06 -19.92 -5.20
C ARG A 130 37.47 -21.26 -4.78
N SER A 131 36.18 -21.29 -4.43
CA SER A 131 35.50 -22.54 -4.09
C SER A 131 35.40 -23.48 -5.30
N VAL A 132 35.15 -22.93 -6.50
CA VAL A 132 35.24 -23.68 -7.76
C VAL A 132 36.65 -24.22 -7.98
N ALA A 133 37.68 -23.40 -7.82
CA ALA A 133 39.07 -23.86 -7.99
C ALA A 133 39.42 -25.03 -7.06
N LEU A 134 39.03 -24.93 -5.78
CA LEU A 134 39.25 -26.00 -4.80
C LEU A 134 38.52 -27.29 -5.19
N ALA A 135 37.25 -27.19 -5.61
CA ALA A 135 36.48 -28.34 -6.07
C ALA A 135 37.12 -29.04 -7.27
N LEU A 136 37.71 -28.28 -8.20
CA LEU A 136 38.43 -28.84 -9.36
C LEU A 136 39.78 -29.45 -8.98
N GLU A 137 40.51 -28.89 -8.00
CA GLU A 137 41.79 -29.42 -7.53
C GLU A 137 41.65 -30.78 -6.82
N ILE A 138 40.51 -31.03 -6.18
CA ILE A 138 40.24 -32.30 -5.48
C ILE A 138 39.47 -33.31 -6.35
N LEU A 139 39.13 -32.97 -7.59
CA LEU A 139 38.38 -33.83 -8.49
C LEU A 139 39.24 -35.04 -8.92
N PRO A 140 38.82 -36.29 -8.61
CA PRO A 140 39.61 -37.47 -8.97
C PRO A 140 39.43 -37.79 -10.45
N LEU A 141 40.16 -37.05 -11.31
CA LEU A 141 40.10 -37.17 -12.77
C LEU A 141 40.47 -38.57 -13.26
N ASP A 142 41.38 -39.26 -12.56
CA ASP A 142 41.78 -40.65 -12.86
C ASP A 142 40.61 -41.66 -12.74
N SER A 143 39.55 -41.30 -12.00
CA SER A 143 38.36 -42.14 -11.83
C SER A 143 37.29 -41.91 -12.91
N ILE A 144 37.54 -41.00 -13.85
CA ILE A 144 36.64 -40.68 -14.97
C ILE A 144 37.36 -41.07 -16.27
N ASP A 145 36.75 -41.90 -17.10
CA ASP A 145 37.31 -42.28 -18.40
C ASP A 145 37.28 -41.08 -19.37
N LEU A 146 38.32 -40.25 -19.31
CA LEU A 146 38.49 -39.01 -20.07
C LEU A 146 39.74 -39.05 -20.95
N PRO A 147 39.70 -38.44 -22.15
CA PRO A 147 40.91 -38.21 -22.94
C PRO A 147 41.92 -37.37 -22.16
N ILE A 148 43.20 -37.62 -22.39
CA ILE A 148 44.29 -36.94 -21.66
C ILE A 148 44.24 -35.43 -21.87
N GLU A 149 43.78 -34.98 -23.05
CA GLU A 149 43.60 -33.57 -23.40
C GLU A 149 42.56 -32.88 -22.50
N VAL A 150 41.50 -33.61 -22.13
CA VAL A 150 40.43 -33.08 -21.26
C VAL A 150 40.92 -33.02 -19.80
N VAL A 151 41.68 -34.02 -19.36
CA VAL A 151 42.31 -34.04 -18.03
C VAL A 151 43.26 -32.85 -17.87
N GLU A 152 44.19 -32.67 -18.81
CA GLU A 152 45.12 -31.53 -18.84
C GLU A 152 44.37 -30.19 -18.89
N PHE A 153 43.27 -30.13 -19.65
CA PHE A 153 42.42 -28.95 -19.73
C PHE A 153 41.78 -28.59 -18.39
N VAL A 154 41.23 -29.57 -17.66
CA VAL A 154 40.60 -29.34 -16.34
C VAL A 154 41.65 -28.93 -15.30
N GLU A 155 42.83 -29.56 -15.30
CA GLU A 155 43.92 -29.14 -14.42
C GLU A 155 44.40 -27.71 -14.71
N LEU A 156 44.49 -27.35 -15.99
CA LEU A 156 44.81 -25.99 -16.41
C LEU A 156 43.71 -25.02 -15.97
N ALA A 157 42.44 -25.38 -16.14
CA ALA A 157 41.31 -24.59 -15.68
C ALA A 157 41.34 -24.38 -14.16
N ALA A 158 41.65 -25.42 -13.37
CA ALA A 158 41.81 -25.31 -11.92
C ALA A 158 42.93 -24.31 -11.54
N LYS A 159 44.11 -24.45 -12.15
CA LYS A 159 45.27 -23.55 -11.96
C LYS A 159 44.94 -22.11 -12.36
N GLN A 160 44.23 -21.90 -13.46
CA GLN A 160 43.79 -20.57 -13.93
C GLN A 160 42.78 -19.95 -12.97
N THR A 161 41.76 -20.72 -12.57
CA THR A 161 40.70 -20.31 -11.63
C THR A 161 41.30 -19.85 -10.30
N ARG A 162 42.28 -20.59 -9.77
CA ARG A 162 42.97 -20.26 -8.51
C ARG A 162 43.75 -18.95 -8.57
N LYS A 163 44.38 -18.64 -9.70
CA LYS A 163 45.15 -17.41 -9.90
C LYS A 163 44.27 -16.18 -10.13
N MET A 164 42.97 -16.35 -10.35
CA MET A 164 42.06 -15.25 -10.60
C MET A 164 41.89 -14.33 -9.39
N LYS A 165 42.04 -13.03 -9.65
CA LYS A 165 41.77 -11.95 -8.69
C LYS A 165 40.51 -11.19 -9.10
N PHE A 166 39.60 -11.09 -8.13
CA PHE A 166 38.40 -10.28 -8.17
C PHE A 166 38.59 -9.14 -7.18
N GLN A 167 38.55 -7.93 -7.70
CA GLN A 167 38.75 -6.67 -6.97
C GLN A 167 37.76 -5.67 -7.53
N ILE A 168 37.56 -4.56 -6.84
CA ILE A 168 36.78 -3.46 -7.38
C ILE A 168 37.37 -3.02 -8.74
N ASP A 169 36.50 -2.82 -9.74
CA ASP A 169 36.92 -2.29 -11.03
C ASP A 169 37.35 -0.82 -10.84
N ARG A 170 38.39 -0.37 -11.57
CA ARG A 170 38.91 1.00 -11.40
C ARG A 170 37.85 2.04 -11.72
N GLU A 171 37.09 1.78 -12.78
CA GLU A 171 35.97 2.61 -13.20
C GLU A 171 34.86 2.63 -12.15
N ASP A 172 34.54 1.49 -11.52
CA ASP A 172 33.59 1.45 -10.39
C ASP A 172 34.09 2.28 -9.21
N GLU A 173 35.37 2.19 -8.87
CA GLU A 173 35.99 2.94 -7.77
C GLU A 173 35.99 4.46 -8.02
N GLU A 174 36.28 4.87 -9.26
CA GLU A 174 36.20 6.27 -9.68
C GLU A 174 34.78 6.84 -9.54
N ILE A 175 33.78 6.11 -10.05
CA ILE A 175 32.38 6.52 -9.98
C ILE A 175 31.86 6.47 -8.54
N LEU A 176 32.31 5.51 -7.73
CA LEU A 176 32.00 5.46 -6.30
C LEU A 176 32.49 6.69 -5.54
N ASN A 177 33.72 7.11 -5.82
CA ASN A 177 34.30 8.30 -5.22
C ASN A 177 33.59 9.57 -5.70
N GLU A 178 33.13 9.61 -6.96
CA GLU A 178 32.28 10.69 -7.46
C GLU A 178 30.93 10.76 -6.73
N VAL A 179 30.21 9.65 -6.56
CA VAL A 179 28.95 9.61 -5.80
C VAL A 179 29.17 10.07 -4.34
N ARG A 180 30.26 9.64 -3.70
CA ARG A 180 30.63 10.09 -2.35
C ARG A 180 30.93 11.58 -2.30
N SER A 181 31.63 12.11 -3.30
CA SER A 181 31.93 13.54 -3.44
C SER A 181 30.66 14.37 -3.61
N ILE A 182 29.72 13.92 -4.46
CA ILE A 182 28.41 14.56 -4.63
C ILE A 182 27.63 14.60 -3.31
N LEU A 183 27.62 13.50 -2.55
CA LEU A 183 26.98 13.46 -1.23
C LEU A 183 27.66 14.42 -0.24
N ALA A 184 28.98 14.56 -0.29
CA ALA A 184 29.72 15.51 0.54
C ALA A 184 29.44 16.98 0.16
N VAL A 185 29.23 17.29 -1.12
CA VAL A 185 28.82 18.63 -1.57
C VAL A 185 27.48 19.03 -0.96
N PHE A 186 26.53 18.10 -0.86
CA PHE A 186 25.27 18.34 -0.15
C PHE A 186 25.45 18.60 1.34
N ASP A 187 26.48 18.03 1.99
CA ASP A 187 26.79 18.35 3.40
C ASP A 187 27.20 19.83 3.56
N CYS A 188 27.75 20.45 2.53
CA CYS A 188 28.05 21.88 2.49
C CYS A 188 26.85 22.75 2.09
N SER A 189 25.65 22.18 1.88
CA SER A 189 24.44 22.87 1.39
C SER A 189 24.60 23.54 0.01
N VAL A 190 25.52 23.04 -0.80
CA VAL A 190 25.77 23.51 -2.17
C VAL A 190 25.08 22.59 -3.17
N THR A 191 24.58 23.15 -4.29
CA THR A 191 24.05 22.34 -5.39
C THR A 191 25.20 21.68 -6.15
N PRO A 192 25.21 20.34 -6.27
CA PRO A 192 26.24 19.64 -7.04
C PRO A 192 26.16 19.96 -8.53
N ASP A 193 27.28 19.77 -9.22
CA ASP A 193 27.35 19.92 -10.68
C ASP A 193 26.56 18.80 -11.36
N ASN A 194 25.63 19.20 -12.24
CA ASN A 194 24.81 18.29 -13.01
C ASN A 194 25.63 17.44 -14.00
N THR A 195 26.83 17.89 -14.42
CA THR A 195 27.68 17.10 -15.33
C THR A 195 28.22 15.84 -14.66
N GLN A 196 28.68 15.97 -13.41
CA GLN A 196 29.13 14.85 -12.57
C GLN A 196 28.00 13.86 -12.32
N ILE A 197 26.79 14.37 -12.03
CA ILE A 197 25.62 13.52 -11.81
C ILE A 197 25.26 12.74 -13.07
N LYS A 198 25.23 13.41 -14.23
CA LYS A 198 24.96 12.74 -15.52
C LYS A 198 25.99 11.66 -15.81
N ARG A 199 27.28 11.94 -15.58
CA ARG A 199 28.38 10.99 -15.80
C ARG A 199 28.16 9.68 -15.03
N PHE A 200 27.86 9.75 -13.73
CA PHE A 200 27.63 8.52 -12.98
C PHE A 200 26.34 7.80 -13.40
N LEU A 201 25.26 8.54 -13.69
CA LEU A 201 24.00 7.94 -14.13
C LEU A 201 24.14 7.22 -15.46
N ASP A 202 24.88 7.81 -16.40
CA ASP A 202 25.18 7.21 -17.70
C ASP A 202 26.03 5.94 -17.53
N TYR A 203 27.01 5.95 -16.62
CA TYR A 203 27.84 4.78 -16.30
C TYR A 203 26.99 3.61 -15.78
N ILE A 204 26.11 3.85 -14.81
CA ILE A 204 25.21 2.81 -14.28
C ILE A 204 23.97 2.57 -15.16
N GLY A 205 23.86 3.25 -16.31
CA GLY A 205 22.83 3.04 -17.32
C GLY A 205 21.43 3.55 -16.97
N ILE A 206 21.31 4.53 -16.07
CA ILE A 206 20.04 5.17 -15.71
C ILE A 206 19.81 6.37 -16.63
N LYS A 207 19.08 6.14 -17.72
CA LYS A 207 18.87 7.14 -18.79
C LYS A 207 17.47 7.74 -18.82
N THR A 208 16.54 7.19 -18.05
CA THR A 208 15.13 7.60 -18.06
C THR A 208 14.60 7.85 -16.66
N TRP A 209 13.48 8.58 -16.61
CA TRP A 209 12.78 8.84 -15.35
C TRP A 209 12.28 7.55 -14.71
N SER A 210 11.76 6.61 -15.52
CA SER A 210 11.26 5.31 -15.08
C SER A 210 12.33 4.45 -14.42
N LEU A 211 13.53 4.35 -15.01
CA LEU A 211 14.67 3.63 -14.43
C LEU A 211 15.13 4.28 -13.13
N CYS A 212 15.24 5.61 -13.09
CA CYS A 212 15.58 6.34 -11.87
C CYS A 212 14.55 6.11 -10.75
N ASN A 213 13.27 6.06 -11.11
CA ASN A 213 12.17 5.77 -10.19
C ASN A 213 12.17 4.32 -9.69
N LYS A 214 12.59 3.35 -10.52
CA LYS A 214 12.81 1.95 -10.08
C LYS A 214 13.87 1.89 -8.98
N GLU A 215 14.97 2.64 -9.14
CA GLU A 215 16.03 2.73 -8.12
C GLU A 215 15.53 3.33 -6.81
N VAL A 216 14.74 4.41 -6.87
CA VAL A 216 14.12 4.99 -5.66
C VAL A 216 13.23 3.95 -4.96
N LYS A 217 12.37 3.24 -5.71
CA LYS A 217 11.46 2.22 -5.13
C LYS A 217 12.22 1.05 -4.50
N PHE A 218 13.29 0.59 -5.14
CA PHE A 218 14.14 -0.46 -4.62
C PHE A 218 14.81 -0.04 -3.31
N LEU A 219 15.46 1.13 -3.28
CA LEU A 219 16.12 1.65 -2.08
C LEU A 219 15.11 1.87 -0.93
N GLU A 220 13.91 2.38 -1.24
CA GLU A 220 12.82 2.47 -0.25
C GLU A 220 12.43 1.09 0.30
N SER A 221 12.43 0.05 -0.52
CA SER A 221 12.12 -1.32 -0.08
C SER A 221 13.22 -1.93 0.79
N GLU A 222 14.50 -1.63 0.52
CA GLU A 222 15.63 -2.07 1.34
C GLU A 222 15.63 -1.37 2.71
N ILE A 223 15.33 -0.07 2.77
CA ILE A 223 15.16 0.66 4.05
C ILE A 223 14.12 -0.01 4.94
N GLU A 224 13.03 -0.51 4.36
CA GLU A 224 11.97 -1.18 5.13
C GLU A 224 12.45 -2.51 5.75
N ILE A 225 13.37 -3.21 5.08
CA ILE A 225 13.97 -4.46 5.57
C ILE A 225 14.95 -4.18 6.72
N GLU A 226 15.90 -3.24 6.53
CA GLU A 226 16.95 -2.94 7.52
C GLU A 226 16.42 -2.35 8.82
N TRP A 227 15.27 -1.68 8.77
CA TRP A 227 14.61 -1.18 9.99
C TRP A 227 14.22 -2.30 10.97
N SER A 228 14.16 -3.54 10.51
CA SER A 228 13.92 -4.70 11.37
C SER A 228 15.19 -5.25 12.04
N ALA A 229 16.38 -4.86 11.56
CA ALA A 229 17.70 -5.29 12.04
C ALA A 229 18.36 -4.29 13.01
N HIS A 230 17.79 -3.09 13.21
CA HIS A 230 18.27 -2.03 14.12
C HIS A 230 19.66 -1.43 13.77
N GLU A 231 20.12 -1.55 12.53
CA GLU A 231 21.38 -0.95 12.09
C GLU A 231 21.22 0.53 11.67
N LYS A 232 21.58 1.45 12.58
CA LYS A 232 21.44 2.90 12.34
C LYS A 232 22.29 3.42 11.18
N LEU A 233 23.46 2.83 10.93
CA LEU A 233 24.40 3.29 9.90
C LEU A 233 23.87 3.01 8.49
N GLU A 234 23.33 1.82 8.26
CA GLU A 234 22.81 1.41 6.95
C GLU A 234 21.53 2.18 6.58
N PHE A 235 20.69 2.48 7.58
CA PHE A 235 19.54 3.36 7.39
C PHE A 235 19.92 4.79 6.97
N SER A 236 20.92 5.38 7.63
CA SER A 236 21.45 6.70 7.28
C SER A 236 21.97 6.71 5.85
N PHE A 237 22.74 5.68 5.49
CA PHE A 237 23.32 5.49 4.17
C PHE A 237 22.25 5.40 3.07
N LEU A 238 21.27 4.50 3.21
CA LEU A 238 20.20 4.34 2.22
C LEU A 238 19.36 5.61 2.07
N SER A 239 19.12 6.35 3.16
CA SER A 239 18.37 7.61 3.12
C SER A 239 19.08 8.68 2.28
N LYS A 240 20.43 8.72 2.31
CA LYS A 240 21.23 9.60 1.42
C LYS A 240 21.06 9.23 -0.05
N LEU A 241 21.10 7.93 -0.36
CA LEU A 241 20.94 7.44 -1.73
C LEU A 241 19.53 7.72 -2.27
N ILE A 242 18.48 7.53 -1.46
CA ILE A 242 17.10 7.88 -1.84
C ILE A 242 16.97 9.38 -2.09
N GLY A 243 17.58 10.20 -1.23
CA GLY A 243 17.65 11.65 -1.43
C GLY A 243 18.29 12.00 -2.77
N LEU A 244 19.48 11.45 -3.04
CA LEU A 244 20.23 11.67 -4.27
C LEU A 244 19.44 11.23 -5.50
N MET A 245 18.84 10.03 -5.49
CA MET A 245 18.07 9.54 -6.63
C MET A 245 16.81 10.37 -6.87
N ASN A 246 16.12 10.82 -5.81
CA ASN A 246 15.01 11.75 -5.96
C ASN A 246 15.44 13.12 -6.52
N TYR A 247 16.62 13.61 -6.11
CA TYR A 247 17.21 14.82 -6.67
C TYR A 247 17.48 14.66 -8.18
N CYS A 248 18.16 13.57 -8.56
CA CYS A 248 18.46 13.23 -9.95
C CYS A 248 17.18 13.14 -10.80
N ARG A 249 16.18 12.39 -10.29
CA ARG A 249 14.87 12.18 -10.93
C ARG A 249 14.19 13.51 -11.28
N CYS A 250 14.18 14.44 -10.33
CA CYS A 250 13.47 15.71 -10.45
C CYS A 250 14.23 16.76 -11.28
N ILE A 251 15.56 16.69 -11.38
CA ILE A 251 16.36 17.76 -12.00
C ILE A 251 16.85 17.37 -13.40
N LEU A 252 17.18 16.10 -13.63
CA LEU A 252 17.86 15.70 -14.86
C LEU A 252 16.92 15.13 -15.94
N PHE A 253 15.71 14.69 -15.59
CA PHE A 253 14.83 13.99 -16.52
C PHE A 253 13.58 14.80 -16.89
N ASP A 254 13.68 15.60 -17.94
CA ASP A 254 12.61 16.54 -18.35
C ASP A 254 11.32 15.87 -18.84
N VAL A 255 11.43 14.62 -19.28
CA VAL A 255 10.30 13.81 -19.74
C VAL A 255 10.00 12.72 -18.71
N ILE A 256 8.75 12.69 -18.22
CA ILE A 256 8.24 11.58 -17.44
C ILE A 256 7.78 10.50 -18.43
N ASP A 257 8.63 9.51 -18.66
CA ASP A 257 8.26 8.30 -19.39
C ASP A 257 7.43 7.41 -18.46
N TYR A 258 6.11 7.56 -18.55
CA TYR A 258 5.20 6.67 -17.84
C TYR A 258 5.47 5.23 -18.30
N GLU A 259 5.96 4.38 -17.39
CA GLU A 259 5.58 2.97 -17.45
C GLU A 259 4.07 2.98 -17.27
N ALA A 260 3.33 2.83 -18.37
CA ALA A 260 1.94 2.46 -18.31
C ALA A 260 1.90 1.17 -17.49
N VAL A 261 1.53 1.28 -16.21
CA VAL A 261 0.93 0.14 -15.53
C VAL A 261 -0.26 -0.19 -16.41
N PRO A 262 -0.31 -1.37 -17.05
CA PRO A 262 -1.37 -1.68 -17.98
C PRO A 262 -2.70 -1.41 -17.27
N LEU A 263 -3.53 -0.59 -17.90
CA LEU A 263 -4.95 -0.51 -17.59
C LEU A 263 -5.53 -1.91 -17.86
N ILE A 264 -5.43 -2.81 -16.90
CA ILE A 264 -6.19 -4.06 -16.93
C ILE A 264 -7.61 -3.68 -16.55
N HIS A 265 -8.37 -3.25 -17.56
CA HIS A 265 -9.82 -3.28 -17.51
C HIS A 265 -10.30 -4.62 -18.09
N ARG A 266 -11.07 -5.34 -17.27
CA ARG A 266 -12.09 -6.34 -17.57
C ARG A 266 -11.79 -7.33 -18.71
N TYR A 267 -11.63 -8.60 -18.36
CA TYR A 267 -12.59 -9.69 -18.60
C TYR A 267 -11.95 -11.02 -18.20
N GLY A 268 -12.74 -11.88 -17.54
CA GLY A 268 -12.46 -13.33 -17.42
C GLY A 268 -11.89 -13.79 -16.08
N ALA A 269 -12.76 -14.28 -15.19
CA ALA A 269 -12.86 -15.71 -14.92
C ALA A 269 -13.69 -15.95 -13.65
N GLU A 270 -14.83 -16.60 -13.87
CA GLU A 270 -15.79 -17.09 -12.89
C GLU A 270 -15.13 -17.92 -11.78
N ILE A 271 -15.82 -18.03 -10.64
CA ILE A 271 -15.45 -18.73 -9.38
C ILE A 271 -14.74 -17.87 -8.31
N ILE A 272 -15.14 -16.60 -8.07
CA ILE A 272 -15.08 -15.96 -6.74
C ILE A 272 -16.33 -15.10 -6.53
N ASP A 273 -17.50 -15.73 -6.53
CA ASP A 273 -18.79 -15.04 -6.44
C ASP A 273 -19.28 -14.87 -4.99
N CYS A 274 -18.37 -14.75 -4.01
CA CYS A 274 -18.75 -14.69 -2.59
C CYS A 274 -18.07 -13.60 -1.77
N PHE A 275 -17.15 -12.80 -2.33
CA PHE A 275 -16.54 -11.69 -1.57
C PHE A 275 -16.34 -10.44 -2.42
N ASN A 276 -16.89 -9.34 -1.93
CA ASN A 276 -16.92 -8.08 -2.62
C ASN A 276 -15.56 -7.37 -2.53
N HIS A 277 -15.04 -6.89 -3.66
CA HIS A 277 -13.70 -6.30 -3.79
C HIS A 277 -13.47 -5.05 -2.90
N ASP A 278 -14.56 -4.45 -2.41
CA ASP A 278 -14.55 -3.27 -1.55
C ASP A 278 -14.37 -3.58 -0.06
N ASP A 279 -14.74 -4.78 0.40
CA ASP A 279 -14.52 -5.23 1.79
C ASP A 279 -13.04 -5.35 2.13
N PHE A 280 -12.21 -5.38 1.09
CA PHE A 280 -10.77 -5.50 1.16
C PHE A 280 -10.06 -4.15 1.18
N ARG A 281 -10.77 -3.03 1.09
CA ARG A 281 -10.18 -1.68 1.05
C ARG A 281 -10.26 -0.99 2.41
N CYS A 282 -9.18 -0.35 2.83
CA CYS A 282 -9.14 0.42 4.05
C CYS A 282 -10.09 1.62 3.94
N PRO A 283 -11.03 1.84 4.87
CA PRO A 283 -11.95 2.98 4.81
C PRO A 283 -11.25 4.35 4.95
N ILE A 284 -10.05 4.37 5.53
CA ILE A 284 -9.25 5.59 5.59
C ILE A 284 -8.57 5.79 4.24
N SER A 285 -7.73 4.87 3.74
CA SER A 285 -6.89 5.13 2.56
C SER A 285 -7.55 4.80 1.22
N LEU A 286 -8.64 4.02 1.21
CA LEU A 286 -9.35 3.47 0.04
C LEU A 286 -8.50 2.54 -0.84
N ASP A 287 -7.28 2.26 -0.39
CA ASP A 287 -6.38 1.24 -0.91
C ASP A 287 -6.68 -0.12 -0.26
N PHE A 288 -6.28 -1.22 -0.89
CA PHE A 288 -6.35 -2.55 -0.31
C PHE A 288 -5.69 -2.61 1.09
N MET A 289 -6.36 -3.25 2.04
CA MET A 289 -5.84 -3.51 3.37
C MET A 289 -4.77 -4.59 3.28
N ILE A 290 -3.54 -4.22 3.64
CA ILE A 290 -2.38 -5.12 3.63
C ILE A 290 -2.27 -5.79 5.01
N ASP A 291 -2.49 -5.00 6.06
CA ASP A 291 -2.60 -5.47 7.44
C ASP A 291 -3.92 -4.99 8.07
N PRO A 292 -5.04 -5.65 7.75
CA PRO A 292 -6.33 -5.29 8.32
C PRO A 292 -6.32 -5.45 9.85
N VAL A 293 -6.65 -4.38 10.56
CA VAL A 293 -6.80 -4.34 12.02
C VAL A 293 -8.14 -3.73 12.39
N THR A 294 -8.73 -4.28 13.43
CA THR A 294 -10.01 -3.88 13.96
C THR A 294 -9.80 -2.99 15.17
N VAL A 295 -10.49 -1.85 15.21
CA VAL A 295 -10.54 -0.98 16.39
C VAL A 295 -11.70 -1.36 17.32
N GLY A 296 -11.76 -0.78 18.52
CA GLY A 296 -12.83 -1.05 19.51
C GLY A 296 -14.27 -0.83 19.04
N THR A 297 -14.48 -0.14 17.91
CA THR A 297 -15.80 0.01 17.26
C THR A 297 -16.11 -1.11 16.25
N GLY A 298 -15.28 -2.15 16.14
CA GLY A 298 -15.46 -3.25 15.18
C GLY A 298 -15.14 -2.93 13.73
N GLN A 299 -14.71 -1.70 13.41
CA GLN A 299 -14.31 -1.33 12.05
C GLN A 299 -12.89 -1.80 11.74
N THR A 300 -12.71 -2.32 10.53
CA THR A 300 -11.39 -2.78 10.07
C THR A 300 -10.75 -1.76 9.14
N TYR A 301 -9.49 -1.45 9.42
CA TYR A 301 -8.67 -0.53 8.63
C TYR A 301 -7.35 -1.22 8.32
N ASP A 302 -6.63 -0.73 7.32
CA ASP A 302 -5.20 -1.00 7.29
C ASP A 302 -4.53 -0.39 8.54
N ARG A 303 -3.72 -1.20 9.25
CA ARG A 303 -3.04 -0.82 10.49
C ARG A 303 -2.35 0.54 10.37
N SER A 304 -1.66 0.75 9.26
CA SER A 304 -0.89 1.97 9.04
C SER A 304 -1.78 3.20 8.96
N SER A 305 -2.98 3.08 8.42
CA SER A 305 -3.92 4.18 8.23
C SER A 305 -4.59 4.57 9.55
N ILE A 306 -5.06 3.60 10.33
CA ILE A 306 -5.73 3.88 11.62
C ILE A 306 -4.76 4.31 12.71
N GLN A 307 -3.54 3.79 12.70
CA GLN A 307 -2.51 4.20 13.65
C GLN A 307 -2.06 5.66 13.41
N LYS A 308 -2.04 6.14 12.16
CA LYS A 308 -1.82 7.57 11.85
C LYS A 308 -2.93 8.44 12.41
N TRP A 309 -4.18 8.02 12.20
CA TRP A 309 -5.34 8.74 12.69
C TRP A 309 -5.27 8.94 14.22
N LEU A 310 -4.98 7.87 14.96
CA LEU A 310 -4.82 7.92 16.42
C LEU A 310 -3.61 8.77 16.87
N ARG A 311 -2.48 8.67 16.17
CA ARG A 311 -1.27 9.44 16.47
C ARG A 311 -1.39 10.93 16.17
N ALA A 312 -2.29 11.32 15.26
CA ALA A 312 -2.62 12.71 14.99
C ALA A 312 -3.46 13.38 16.09
N GLY A 313 -3.62 12.73 17.25
CA GLY A 313 -4.38 13.24 18.39
C GLY A 313 -5.87 12.90 18.35
N ASN A 314 -6.35 12.30 17.25
CA ASN A 314 -7.76 11.92 17.14
C ASN A 314 -8.05 10.75 18.09
N SER A 315 -9.07 10.92 18.93
CA SER A 315 -9.55 9.87 19.83
C SER A 315 -10.81 9.18 19.31
N THR A 316 -11.16 9.42 18.06
CA THR A 316 -12.37 8.90 17.41
C THR A 316 -12.03 7.83 16.38
N CYS A 317 -13.02 7.05 15.97
CA CYS A 317 -12.91 6.10 14.88
C CYS A 317 -13.16 6.84 13.55
N PRO A 318 -12.31 6.70 12.52
CA PRO A 318 -12.42 7.46 11.27
C PRO A 318 -13.69 7.24 10.47
N LYS A 319 -14.22 6.00 10.52
CA LYS A 319 -15.42 5.63 9.80
C LYS A 319 -16.66 5.93 10.64
N THR A 320 -16.66 5.49 11.90
CA THR A 320 -17.84 5.58 12.78
C THR A 320 -17.94 6.85 13.61
N GLY A 321 -16.94 7.74 13.58
CA GLY A 321 -16.91 8.99 14.34
C GLY A 321 -16.84 8.81 15.87
N GLU A 322 -16.99 7.59 16.37
CA GLU A 322 -17.11 7.28 17.78
C GLU A 322 -15.80 7.43 18.54
N ARG A 323 -15.87 7.94 19.77
CA ARG A 323 -14.70 8.00 20.65
C ARG A 323 -14.25 6.59 21.04
N LEU A 324 -13.01 6.26 20.69
CA LEU A 324 -12.37 5.00 20.99
C LEU A 324 -12.05 4.93 22.49
N LYS A 325 -12.68 3.96 23.18
CA LYS A 325 -12.46 3.72 24.63
C LYS A 325 -11.02 3.30 24.93
N ASN A 326 -10.41 2.55 24.02
CA ASN A 326 -9.03 2.10 24.02
C ASN A 326 -8.42 2.27 22.63
N ARG A 327 -7.11 2.56 22.56
CA ARG A 327 -6.35 2.75 21.31
C ARG A 327 -5.74 1.44 20.78
N GLU A 328 -6.25 0.31 21.27
CA GLU A 328 -5.75 -1.01 20.90
C GLU A 328 -6.22 -1.40 19.50
N LEU A 329 -5.30 -1.97 18.72
CA LEU A 329 -5.52 -2.40 17.35
C LEU A 329 -5.43 -3.92 17.28
N VAL A 330 -6.57 -4.58 17.12
CA VAL A 330 -6.65 -6.05 17.09
C VAL A 330 -6.43 -6.51 15.64
N PRO A 331 -5.39 -7.32 15.33
CA PRO A 331 -5.18 -7.83 13.97
C PRO A 331 -6.37 -8.69 13.48
N ASN A 332 -6.89 -8.39 12.28
CA ASN A 332 -7.93 -9.19 11.63
C ASN A 332 -7.28 -10.20 10.67
N LEU A 333 -6.75 -11.28 11.26
CA LEU A 333 -6.01 -12.30 10.52
C LEU A 333 -6.89 -13.07 9.51
N ALA A 334 -8.18 -13.21 9.79
CA ALA A 334 -9.14 -13.84 8.89
C ALA A 334 -9.28 -13.04 7.58
N LEU A 335 -9.57 -11.73 7.70
CA LEU A 335 -9.67 -10.85 6.54
C LEU A 335 -8.35 -10.81 5.76
N ARG A 336 -7.21 -10.75 6.46
CA ARG A 336 -5.88 -10.76 5.83
C ARG A 336 -5.63 -12.00 4.96
N ARG A 337 -6.10 -13.18 5.37
CA ARG A 337 -6.00 -14.43 4.59
C ARG A 337 -6.91 -14.43 3.37
N ILE A 338 -8.11 -13.86 3.48
CA ILE A 338 -9.07 -13.75 2.38
C ILE A 338 -8.56 -12.78 1.30
N ILE A 339 -8.05 -11.61 1.70
CA ILE A 339 -7.46 -10.63 0.77
C ILE A 339 -6.27 -11.25 0.02
N ARG A 340 -5.38 -11.99 0.72
CA ARG A 340 -4.27 -12.73 0.10
C ARG A 340 -4.73 -13.62 -1.04
N ARG A 341 -5.70 -14.49 -0.73
CA ARG A 341 -6.20 -15.50 -1.67
C ARG A 341 -6.87 -14.86 -2.88
N CYS A 342 -7.57 -13.74 -2.69
CA CYS A 342 -8.16 -12.96 -3.77
C CYS A 342 -7.08 -12.37 -4.69
N CYS A 343 -6.05 -11.73 -4.14
CA CYS A 343 -5.01 -11.08 -4.94
C CYS A 343 -4.11 -12.08 -5.69
N SER A 344 -3.76 -13.22 -5.08
CA SER A 344 -2.98 -14.28 -5.75
C SER A 344 -3.68 -14.89 -6.97
N LYS A 345 -5.02 -14.91 -7.00
CA LYS A 345 -5.81 -15.50 -8.10
C LYS A 345 -6.00 -14.53 -9.28
N HIS A 346 -5.89 -13.22 -9.07
CA HIS A 346 -6.08 -12.18 -10.09
C HIS A 346 -4.78 -11.62 -10.68
N SER A 347 -3.62 -12.23 -10.40
CA SER A 347 -2.29 -11.68 -10.76
C SER A 347 -2.07 -10.23 -10.29
N ILE A 348 -2.79 -9.81 -9.25
CA ILE A 348 -2.56 -8.54 -8.57
C ILE A 348 -1.43 -8.81 -7.57
N PRO A 349 -0.29 -8.07 -7.63
CA PRO A 349 0.80 -8.27 -6.69
C PRO A 349 0.30 -8.07 -5.26
N TYR A 350 0.03 -9.16 -4.53
CA TYR A 350 -0.25 -9.09 -3.11
C TYR A 350 1.08 -8.93 -2.39
N PRO A 351 1.30 -7.86 -1.60
CA PRO A 351 2.47 -7.80 -0.75
C PRO A 351 2.35 -8.89 0.32
N GLU A 352 2.99 -10.04 0.09
CA GLU A 352 3.04 -11.13 1.07
C GLU A 352 3.66 -10.65 2.38
N SER A 353 3.27 -11.32 3.46
CA SER A 353 3.72 -11.03 4.81
C SER A 353 5.21 -11.27 4.99
N SER A 354 6.02 -10.26 4.66
CA SER A 354 7.39 -10.09 5.14
C SER A 354 7.67 -8.60 5.28
N LYS A 355 7.41 -8.03 6.46
CA LYS A 355 7.99 -6.74 6.92
C LYS A 355 7.81 -5.46 6.06
N GLN A 356 7.09 -5.48 4.93
CA GLN A 356 7.12 -4.39 3.94
C GLN A 356 5.74 -3.78 3.71
N LYS A 357 5.48 -2.63 4.36
CA LYS A 357 5.11 -1.37 3.69
C LYS A 357 4.84 -0.23 4.68
N ARG A 358 5.71 0.76 4.59
CA ARG A 358 5.63 2.16 5.05
C ARG A 358 4.85 2.38 6.34
N ASN A 359 5.52 2.09 7.46
CA ASN A 359 5.29 2.88 8.65
C ASN A 359 5.64 4.35 8.33
N ILE A 360 4.69 5.10 7.79
CA ILE A 360 4.82 6.54 7.52
C ILE A 360 5.17 7.31 8.81
N THR A 361 4.89 6.74 9.98
CA THR A 361 5.34 7.28 11.27
C THR A 361 6.81 7.00 11.59
N ARG A 362 7.48 6.10 10.86
CA ARG A 362 8.93 5.89 10.88
C ARG A 362 9.66 6.80 9.89
N THR A 363 8.95 7.33 8.88
CA THR A 363 9.47 8.35 7.94
C THR A 363 9.37 9.79 8.48
N ILE A 364 9.36 9.98 9.81
CA ILE A 364 9.39 11.33 10.41
C ILE A 364 10.82 11.91 10.35
N VAL A 365 11.83 11.05 10.35
CA VAL A 365 13.25 11.44 10.41
C VAL A 365 13.92 11.22 9.05
N ALA A 366 14.77 12.17 8.66
CA ALA A 366 15.53 12.18 7.40
C ALA A 366 16.50 10.99 7.22
N GLY A 367 16.78 10.25 8.30
CA GLY A 367 17.83 9.23 8.36
C GLY A 367 19.25 9.79 8.45
N SER A 368 19.52 10.96 7.88
CA SER A 368 20.79 11.68 8.06
C SER A 368 20.63 13.19 7.80
N SER A 369 21.57 14.00 8.31
CA SER A 369 21.63 15.44 8.00
C SER A 369 21.90 15.71 6.51
N THR A 370 22.65 14.84 5.83
CA THR A 370 22.87 14.97 4.38
C THR A 370 21.57 14.79 3.60
N ALA A 371 20.78 13.75 3.93
CA ALA A 371 19.50 13.49 3.28
C ALA A 371 18.52 14.67 3.47
N GLU A 372 18.54 15.30 4.65
CA GLU A 372 17.83 16.54 4.93
C GLU A 372 18.19 17.67 3.97
N LYS A 373 19.48 17.95 3.82
CA LYS A 373 19.98 19.00 2.92
C LYS A 373 19.62 18.71 1.46
N ILE A 374 19.72 17.45 1.01
CA ILE A 374 19.32 17.04 -0.34
C ILE A 374 17.83 17.35 -0.58
N VAL A 375 16.96 16.95 0.36
CA VAL A 375 15.51 17.19 0.23
C VAL A 375 15.17 18.67 0.27
N TRP A 376 15.87 19.46 1.08
CA TRP A 376 15.71 20.91 1.11
C TRP A 376 16.04 21.57 -0.24
N VAL A 377 17.19 21.24 -0.84
CA VAL A 377 17.58 21.75 -2.17
C VAL A 377 16.58 21.32 -3.23
N LEU A 378 16.16 20.04 -3.21
CA LEU A 378 15.15 19.51 -4.12
C LEU A 378 13.81 20.25 -3.99
N ALA A 379 13.32 20.45 -2.76
CA ALA A 379 12.06 21.15 -2.51
C ALA A 379 12.12 22.60 -2.99
N LYS A 380 13.26 23.30 -2.81
CA LYS A 380 13.49 24.66 -3.36
C LYS A 380 13.44 24.68 -4.88
N TYR A 381 14.07 23.71 -5.53
CA TYR A 381 14.01 23.58 -6.98
C TYR A 381 12.56 23.39 -7.47
N LEU A 382 11.79 22.49 -6.85
CA LEU A 382 10.39 22.25 -7.19
C LEU A 382 9.50 23.49 -6.95
N ALA A 383 9.74 24.22 -5.86
CA ALA A 383 9.03 25.48 -5.57
C ALA A 383 9.29 26.54 -6.65
N ARG A 384 10.54 26.68 -7.10
CA ARG A 384 10.90 27.56 -8.22
C ARG A 384 10.20 27.16 -9.52
N LEU A 385 10.17 25.87 -9.86
CA LEU A 385 9.44 25.39 -11.05
C LEU A 385 7.94 25.70 -10.97
N LEU A 386 7.32 25.54 -9.81
CA LEU A 386 5.91 25.89 -9.62
C LEU A 386 5.63 27.40 -9.78
N GLU A 387 6.61 28.25 -9.49
CA GLU A 387 6.48 29.69 -9.58
C GLU A 387 6.74 30.19 -11.01
N THR A 388 7.95 29.95 -11.53
CA THR A 388 8.46 30.55 -12.77
C THR A 388 8.51 29.59 -13.96
N GLY A 389 8.21 28.31 -13.76
CA GLY A 389 8.29 27.31 -14.82
C GLY A 389 7.22 27.48 -15.91
N THR A 390 7.50 26.91 -17.07
CA THR A 390 6.54 26.67 -18.14
C THR A 390 5.37 25.79 -17.65
N PRO A 391 4.22 25.76 -18.36
CA PRO A 391 3.11 24.87 -18.00
C PRO A 391 3.54 23.40 -17.84
N ASN A 392 4.41 22.90 -18.72
CA ASN A 392 4.92 21.53 -18.63
C ASN A 392 5.77 21.30 -17.39
N GLU A 393 6.68 22.23 -17.07
CA GLU A 393 7.50 22.17 -15.86
C GLU A 393 6.66 22.27 -14.58
N LYS A 394 5.62 23.11 -14.58
CA LYS A 394 4.66 23.23 -13.46
C LYS A 394 3.89 21.93 -13.23
N ASN A 395 3.41 21.29 -14.31
CA ASN A 395 2.74 20.00 -14.23
C ASN A 395 3.69 18.90 -13.71
N ARG A 396 4.93 18.86 -14.23
CA ARG A 396 5.98 17.93 -13.77
C ARG A 396 6.30 18.15 -12.29
N ALA A 397 6.48 19.39 -11.85
CA ALA A 397 6.72 19.72 -10.46
C ALA A 397 5.55 19.27 -9.57
N ALA A 398 4.30 19.54 -9.97
CA ALA A 398 3.12 19.06 -9.25
C ALA A 398 3.07 17.52 -9.17
N TYR A 399 3.45 16.83 -10.25
CA TYR A 399 3.53 15.37 -10.29
C TYR A 399 4.62 14.83 -9.34
N GLU A 400 5.81 15.41 -9.32
CA GLU A 400 6.87 15.01 -8.38
C GLU A 400 6.49 15.26 -6.94
N ILE A 401 5.92 16.42 -6.65
CA ILE A 401 5.43 16.75 -5.30
C ILE A 401 4.35 15.74 -4.88
N LYS A 402 3.46 15.34 -5.78
CA LYS A 402 2.48 14.27 -5.53
C LYS A 402 3.16 12.95 -5.13
N LEU A 403 4.26 12.56 -5.80
CA LEU A 403 4.99 11.33 -5.49
C LEU A 403 5.74 11.42 -4.15
N LEU A 404 6.52 12.49 -3.95
CA LEU A 404 7.30 12.73 -2.73
C LEU A 404 6.40 12.87 -1.48
N SER A 405 5.30 13.61 -1.60
CA SER A 405 4.32 13.73 -0.51
C SER A 405 3.57 12.42 -0.22
N LYS A 406 3.49 11.49 -1.18
CA LYS A 406 2.93 10.15 -0.96
C LYS A 406 3.91 9.24 -0.22
N SER A 407 5.21 9.36 -0.47
CA SER A 407 6.22 8.44 0.05
C SER A 407 6.43 8.59 1.56
N SER A 408 6.49 9.82 2.09
CA SER A 408 6.94 10.03 3.46
C SER A 408 6.43 11.33 4.11
N ILE A 409 6.25 11.32 5.44
CA ILE A 409 5.92 12.53 6.23
C ILE A 409 7.07 13.53 6.21
N PHE A 410 8.31 13.05 6.25
CA PHE A 410 9.51 13.88 6.17
C PHE A 410 9.47 14.76 4.90
N TYR A 411 9.21 14.21 3.72
CA TYR A 411 9.03 15.03 2.51
C TYR A 411 7.89 16.06 2.67
N ARG A 412 6.75 15.68 3.26
CA ARG A 412 5.64 16.63 3.48
C ARG A 412 6.06 17.84 4.31
N SER A 413 6.89 17.67 5.35
CA SER A 413 7.36 18.78 6.18
C SER A 413 8.19 19.78 5.38
N TYR A 414 9.21 19.30 4.66
CA TYR A 414 10.12 20.15 3.89
C TYR A 414 9.41 20.84 2.73
N LEU A 415 8.52 20.12 2.05
CA LEU A 415 7.67 20.67 1.01
C LEU A 415 6.85 21.86 1.55
N VAL A 416 6.26 21.74 2.74
CA VAL A 416 5.51 22.83 3.38
C VAL A 416 6.42 23.99 3.80
N GLU A 417 7.57 23.68 4.41
CA GLU A 417 8.52 24.67 4.94
C GLU A 417 9.13 25.55 3.85
N VAL A 418 9.37 25.01 2.66
CA VAL A 418 9.83 25.79 1.50
C VAL A 418 8.73 26.68 0.89
N GLY A 419 7.48 26.56 1.35
CA GLY A 419 6.42 27.49 0.98
C GLY A 419 5.81 27.24 -0.40
N LEU A 420 5.75 25.98 -0.87
CA LEU A 420 5.20 25.66 -2.19
C LEU A 420 3.67 25.61 -2.27
N ILE A 421 2.97 25.55 -1.12
CA ILE A 421 1.51 25.39 -1.06
C ILE A 421 0.76 26.48 -1.86
N PRO A 422 1.08 27.79 -1.73
CA PRO A 422 0.39 28.83 -2.47
C PRO A 422 0.46 28.62 -3.99
N ASN A 423 1.62 28.19 -4.50
CA ASN A 423 1.79 27.95 -5.93
C ASN A 423 1.06 26.68 -6.39
N LEU A 424 1.01 25.61 -5.58
CA LEU A 424 0.14 24.46 -5.87
C LEU A 424 -1.34 24.85 -5.93
N LEU A 425 -1.80 25.71 -5.01
CA LEU A 425 -3.19 26.17 -4.98
C LEU A 425 -3.54 27.01 -6.23
N LYS A 426 -2.60 27.79 -6.78
CA LYS A 426 -2.78 28.47 -8.07
C LYS A 426 -3.00 27.46 -9.21
N LEU A 427 -2.28 26.34 -9.23
CA LEU A 427 -2.43 25.31 -10.27
C LEU A 427 -3.79 24.59 -10.23
N LEU A 428 -4.53 24.65 -9.11
CA LEU A 428 -5.90 24.13 -9.05
C LEU A 428 -6.86 24.86 -10.00
N ARG A 429 -6.51 26.08 -10.45
CA ARG A 429 -7.29 26.86 -11.43
C ARG A 429 -6.84 26.62 -12.87
N SER A 430 -5.87 25.74 -13.11
CA SER A 430 -5.39 25.43 -14.46
C SER A 430 -6.50 24.82 -15.32
N SER A 431 -6.55 25.19 -16.59
CA SER A 431 -7.42 24.58 -17.60
C SER A 431 -6.91 23.21 -18.08
N ASP A 432 -5.65 22.86 -17.79
CA ASP A 432 -5.12 21.52 -18.02
C ASP A 432 -5.59 20.57 -16.91
N GLY A 433 -6.49 19.66 -17.27
CA GLY A 433 -7.06 18.66 -16.36
C GLY A 433 -6.03 17.74 -15.72
N LEU A 434 -4.92 17.43 -16.40
CA LEU A 434 -3.83 16.62 -15.82
C LEU A 434 -3.05 17.42 -14.77
N MET A 435 -2.74 18.68 -15.06
CA MET A 435 -2.08 19.59 -14.12
C MET A 435 -2.94 19.84 -12.88
N GLN A 436 -4.23 20.15 -13.07
CA GLN A 436 -5.18 20.32 -11.97
C GLN A 436 -5.26 19.05 -11.11
N LYS A 437 -5.35 17.86 -11.74
CA LYS A 437 -5.37 16.57 -11.06
C LYS A 437 -4.09 16.31 -10.25
N ASN A 438 -2.92 16.58 -10.82
CA ASN A 438 -1.65 16.40 -10.12
C ASN A 438 -1.53 17.37 -8.94
N ALA A 439 -1.94 18.62 -9.12
CA ALA A 439 -1.96 19.63 -8.06
C ALA A 439 -2.89 19.23 -6.90
N ILE A 440 -4.14 18.82 -7.16
CA ILE A 440 -5.06 18.41 -6.07
C ILE A 440 -4.59 17.12 -5.39
N ALA A 441 -3.96 16.19 -6.11
CA ALA A 441 -3.37 15.00 -5.51
C ALA A 441 -2.19 15.33 -4.57
N ALA A 442 -1.36 16.31 -4.94
CA ALA A 442 -0.30 16.82 -4.08
C ALA A 442 -0.88 17.50 -2.82
N VAL A 443 -1.86 18.39 -3.00
CA VAL A 443 -2.55 19.08 -1.88
C VAL A 443 -3.21 18.06 -0.95
N LEU A 444 -3.88 17.03 -1.47
CA LEU A 444 -4.44 15.93 -0.69
C LEU A 444 -3.38 15.28 0.20
N ASN A 445 -2.24 14.89 -0.37
CA ASN A 445 -1.19 14.23 0.40
C ASN A 445 -0.58 15.14 1.47
N LEU A 446 -0.43 16.43 1.18
CA LEU A 446 0.02 17.43 2.15
C LEU A 446 -1.03 17.64 3.27
N SER A 447 -2.32 17.67 2.95
CA SER A 447 -3.42 17.87 3.92
C SER A 447 -3.48 16.78 5.01
N LYS A 448 -2.87 15.62 4.78
CA LYS A 448 -2.74 14.54 5.78
C LYS A 448 -1.85 14.92 6.96
N HIS A 449 -1.04 15.98 6.84
CA HIS A 449 -0.15 16.48 7.88
C HIS A 449 -0.74 17.74 8.55
N SER A 450 -0.72 17.80 9.88
CA SER A 450 -1.42 18.85 10.64
C SER A 450 -0.90 20.25 10.35
N LYS A 451 0.42 20.45 10.30
CA LYS A 451 1.02 21.77 9.99
C LYS A 451 0.59 22.30 8.61
N SER A 452 0.42 21.40 7.64
CA SER A 452 0.07 21.74 6.26
C SER A 452 -1.35 22.27 6.14
N LYS A 453 -2.29 21.77 6.95
CA LYS A 453 -3.70 22.20 6.90
C LYS A 453 -3.86 23.68 7.17
N ARG A 454 -3.13 24.22 8.15
CA ARG A 454 -3.14 25.65 8.47
C ARG A 454 -2.68 26.48 7.28
N VAL A 455 -1.52 26.14 6.71
CA VAL A 455 -0.96 26.85 5.54
C VAL A 455 -1.90 26.77 4.34
N ILE A 456 -2.57 25.63 4.10
CA ILE A 456 -3.58 25.50 3.04
C ILE A 456 -4.74 26.48 3.29
N ALA A 457 -5.28 26.52 4.50
CA ALA A 457 -6.42 27.38 4.84
C ALA A 457 -6.08 28.87 4.76
N GLU A 458 -4.94 29.29 5.32
CA GLU A 458 -4.45 30.68 5.29
C GLU A 458 -4.25 31.21 3.86
N ASN A 459 -3.98 30.32 2.90
CA ASN A 459 -3.80 30.66 1.48
C ASN A 459 -5.09 30.46 0.65
N ARG A 460 -6.27 30.61 1.26
CA ARG A 460 -7.59 30.43 0.61
C ARG A 460 -7.75 29.05 -0.05
N GLY A 461 -7.08 28.04 0.48
CA GLY A 461 -7.05 26.72 -0.11
C GLY A 461 -8.41 26.02 -0.08
N LEU A 462 -9.26 26.30 0.91
CA LEU A 462 -10.61 25.74 0.98
C LEU A 462 -11.46 26.15 -0.23
N GLU A 463 -11.46 27.44 -0.58
CA GLU A 463 -12.15 27.98 -1.76
C GLU A 463 -11.64 27.31 -3.05
N ALA A 464 -10.32 27.18 -3.19
CA ALA A 464 -9.69 26.55 -4.35
C ALA A 464 -10.02 25.05 -4.47
N ILE A 465 -10.01 24.31 -3.36
CA ILE A 465 -10.38 22.90 -3.31
C ILE A 465 -11.86 22.73 -3.67
N ILE A 466 -12.76 23.54 -3.08
CA ILE A 466 -14.19 23.50 -3.39
C ILE A 466 -14.45 23.79 -4.86
N ASN A 467 -13.72 24.74 -5.47
CA ASN A 467 -13.80 24.98 -6.91
C ASN A 467 -13.42 23.75 -7.73
N VAL A 468 -12.34 23.02 -7.37
CA VAL A 468 -12.02 21.75 -8.04
C VAL A 468 -13.09 20.70 -7.83
N LEU A 469 -13.78 20.67 -6.68
CA LEU A 469 -14.88 19.73 -6.44
C LEU A 469 -16.05 19.98 -7.39
N THR A 470 -16.39 21.25 -7.64
CA THR A 470 -17.57 21.64 -8.43
C THR A 470 -17.27 21.71 -9.93
N MET A 471 -16.14 22.29 -10.31
CA MET A 471 -15.77 22.63 -11.69
C MET A 471 -14.52 21.87 -12.19
N GLY A 472 -14.06 20.85 -11.47
CA GLY A 472 -12.88 20.08 -11.85
C GLY A 472 -13.06 19.34 -13.17
N TYR A 473 -12.04 19.40 -14.05
CA TYR A 473 -12.10 18.85 -15.42
C TYR A 473 -12.16 17.32 -15.49
N THR A 474 -11.71 16.64 -14.43
CA THR A 474 -11.73 15.17 -14.37
C THR A 474 -12.47 14.71 -13.13
N THR A 475 -13.21 13.60 -13.26
CA THR A 475 -13.87 12.95 -12.12
C THR A 475 -12.88 12.61 -11.01
N GLU A 476 -11.68 12.19 -11.37
CA GLU A 476 -10.59 11.91 -10.42
C GLU A 476 -10.17 13.16 -9.64
N ALA A 477 -10.07 14.33 -10.27
CA ALA A 477 -9.76 15.58 -9.56
C ALA A 477 -10.88 15.96 -8.58
N ARG A 478 -12.15 15.81 -8.97
CA ARG A 478 -13.32 16.04 -8.11
C ARG A 478 -13.33 15.07 -6.91
N GLN A 479 -13.07 13.79 -7.15
CA GLN A 479 -12.91 12.76 -6.11
C GLN A 479 -11.78 13.08 -5.12
N LEU A 480 -10.62 13.50 -5.62
CA LEU A 480 -9.47 13.90 -4.80
C LEU A 480 -9.78 15.15 -3.99
N SER A 481 -10.56 16.08 -4.56
CA SER A 481 -11.01 17.28 -3.87
C SER A 481 -11.94 16.95 -2.70
N ALA A 482 -12.98 16.14 -2.90
CA ALA A 482 -13.88 15.67 -1.83
C ALA A 482 -13.09 15.06 -0.67
N TYR A 483 -12.13 14.21 -1.00
CA TYR A 483 -11.30 13.53 0.00
C TYR A 483 -10.28 14.47 0.68
N THR A 484 -9.84 15.52 -0.01
CA THR A 484 -9.05 16.60 0.60
C THR A 484 -9.88 17.37 1.62
N LEU A 485 -11.13 17.70 1.29
CA LEU A 485 -12.05 18.37 2.22
C LEU A 485 -12.30 17.53 3.48
N PHE A 486 -12.42 16.21 3.35
CA PHE A 486 -12.50 15.31 4.51
C PHE A 486 -11.30 15.49 5.47
N TYR A 487 -10.07 15.50 4.96
CA TYR A 487 -8.88 15.73 5.79
C TYR A 487 -8.84 17.14 6.40
N MET A 488 -9.27 18.16 5.65
CA MET A 488 -9.36 19.53 6.15
C MET A 488 -10.41 19.66 7.26
N ALA A 489 -11.56 18.98 7.13
CA ALA A 489 -12.64 18.94 8.10
C ALA A 489 -12.27 18.23 9.42
N SER A 490 -11.07 17.64 9.54
CA SER A 490 -10.58 17.20 10.85
C SER A 490 -10.32 18.37 11.82
N ILE A 491 -10.13 19.60 11.31
CA ILE A 491 -10.09 20.83 12.10
C ILE A 491 -11.51 21.41 12.19
N GLU A 492 -11.97 21.68 13.41
CA GLU A 492 -13.35 22.13 13.68
C GLU A 492 -13.73 23.42 12.95
N GLU A 493 -12.84 24.42 12.97
CA GLU A 493 -13.04 25.69 12.26
C GLU A 493 -13.29 25.47 10.75
N TYR A 494 -12.46 24.64 10.10
CA TYR A 494 -12.58 24.35 8.68
C TYR A 494 -13.81 23.51 8.37
N ARG A 495 -14.16 22.56 9.27
CA ARG A 495 -15.40 21.77 9.15
C ARG A 495 -16.64 22.65 9.15
N LYS A 496 -16.69 23.64 10.04
CA LYS A 496 -17.77 24.63 10.11
C LYS A 496 -17.83 25.44 8.81
N LEU A 497 -16.69 25.97 8.36
CA LEU A 497 -16.62 26.78 7.15
C LEU A 497 -17.04 25.98 5.90
N ILE A 498 -16.50 24.78 5.70
CA ILE A 498 -16.86 23.91 4.55
C ILE A 498 -18.36 23.59 4.57
N GLY A 499 -18.91 23.26 5.75
CA GLY A 499 -20.34 22.96 5.87
C GLY A 499 -21.24 24.19 5.67
N GLN A 500 -20.74 25.40 5.91
CA GLN A 500 -21.44 26.66 5.63
C GLN A 500 -21.43 27.05 4.16
N THR A 501 -20.55 26.46 3.33
CA THR A 501 -20.42 26.75 1.90
C THR A 501 -21.37 25.88 1.07
N PRO A 502 -22.43 26.44 0.46
CA PRO A 502 -23.40 25.66 -0.33
C PRO A 502 -22.76 24.93 -1.51
N GLU A 503 -21.78 25.54 -2.17
CA GLU A 503 -21.06 24.97 -3.31
C GLU A 503 -20.30 23.69 -2.93
N ALA A 504 -19.76 23.63 -1.71
CA ALA A 504 -19.09 22.44 -1.21
C ALA A 504 -20.09 21.28 -1.07
N LEU A 505 -21.23 21.54 -0.42
CA LEU A 505 -22.27 20.53 -0.25
C LEU A 505 -22.86 20.09 -1.59
N MET A 506 -23.13 21.02 -2.51
CA MET A 506 -23.63 20.72 -3.86
C MET A 506 -22.64 19.87 -4.65
N GLY A 507 -21.34 20.19 -4.57
CA GLY A 507 -20.29 19.41 -5.21
C GLY A 507 -20.23 17.97 -4.69
N LEU A 508 -20.39 17.78 -3.38
CA LEU A 508 -20.48 16.43 -2.79
C LEU A 508 -21.75 15.70 -3.24
N MET A 509 -22.90 16.37 -3.31
CA MET A 509 -24.14 15.79 -3.82
C MET A 509 -24.01 15.36 -5.29
N ASN A 510 -23.33 16.17 -6.11
CA ASN A 510 -23.10 15.83 -7.52
C ASN A 510 -22.25 14.57 -7.67
N LEU A 511 -21.22 14.38 -6.83
CA LEU A 511 -20.44 13.14 -6.80
C LEU A 511 -21.25 11.91 -6.38
N LEU A 512 -22.26 12.06 -5.50
CA LEU A 512 -23.17 10.96 -5.14
C LEU A 512 -24.05 10.50 -6.31
N LYS A 513 -24.36 11.41 -7.24
CA LYS A 513 -25.17 11.13 -8.43
C LYS A 513 -24.39 10.45 -9.56
N GLU A 514 -23.07 10.35 -9.45
CA GLU A 514 -22.25 9.69 -10.47
C GLU A 514 -22.30 8.17 -10.37
N ASP A 515 -22.14 7.49 -11.50
CA ASP A 515 -22.15 6.02 -11.56
C ASP A 515 -20.98 5.38 -10.80
N SER A 516 -19.86 6.09 -10.65
CA SER A 516 -18.67 5.55 -9.99
C SER A 516 -18.85 5.36 -8.48
N ASP A 517 -18.80 4.11 -8.01
CA ASP A 517 -18.77 3.79 -6.56
C ASP A 517 -17.68 4.55 -5.81
N ARG A 518 -16.55 4.82 -6.47
CA ARG A 518 -15.46 5.62 -5.88
C ARG A 518 -15.85 7.07 -5.66
N SER A 519 -16.58 7.68 -6.59
CA SER A 519 -17.14 9.03 -6.44
C SER A 519 -18.11 9.07 -5.27
N LYS A 520 -19.05 8.12 -5.23
CA LYS A 520 -20.05 8.03 -4.17
C LYS A 520 -19.39 7.88 -2.79
N LYS A 521 -18.44 6.94 -2.63
CA LYS A 521 -17.72 6.71 -1.37
C LYS A 521 -16.93 7.93 -0.91
N ASN A 522 -16.20 8.59 -1.82
CA ASN A 522 -15.45 9.80 -1.47
C ASN A 522 -16.36 10.92 -0.99
N ALA A 523 -17.52 11.08 -1.64
CA ALA A 523 -18.52 12.07 -1.22
C ALA A 523 -19.11 11.73 0.15
N MET A 524 -19.52 10.48 0.37
CA MET A 524 -20.06 9.99 1.64
C MET A 524 -19.10 10.23 2.81
N VAL A 525 -17.83 9.87 2.66
CA VAL A 525 -16.81 10.07 3.70
C VAL A 525 -16.65 11.55 4.04
N ALA A 526 -16.66 12.44 3.04
CA ALA A 526 -16.59 13.87 3.27
C ALA A 526 -17.84 14.42 3.97
N ILE A 527 -19.04 14.04 3.53
CA ILE A 527 -20.31 14.42 4.15
C ILE A 527 -20.35 13.97 5.61
N TYR A 528 -20.00 12.70 5.85
CA TYR A 528 -19.92 12.14 7.19
C TYR A 528 -18.98 12.95 8.10
N GLY A 529 -17.78 13.30 7.60
CA GLY A 529 -16.84 14.16 8.31
C GLY A 529 -17.43 15.53 8.67
N LEU A 530 -18.24 16.13 7.78
CA LEU A 530 -18.92 17.41 8.03
C LEU A 530 -20.05 17.30 9.06
N LEU A 531 -20.80 16.19 9.09
CA LEU A 531 -21.91 15.96 10.00
C LEU A 531 -21.50 15.79 11.47
N THR A 532 -20.20 15.60 11.74
CA THR A 532 -19.67 15.66 13.10
C THR A 532 -19.78 17.04 13.74
N HIS A 533 -20.11 18.09 12.96
CA HIS A 533 -20.56 19.38 13.47
C HIS A 533 -22.10 19.47 13.39
N PRO A 534 -22.83 19.54 14.51
CA PRO A 534 -24.29 19.43 14.55
C PRO A 534 -25.04 20.39 13.62
N GLU A 535 -24.54 21.62 13.46
CA GLU A 535 -25.18 22.67 12.65
C GLU A 535 -25.14 22.36 11.15
N ASN A 536 -24.27 21.44 10.73
CA ASN A 536 -24.23 20.97 9.33
C ASN A 536 -25.38 20.02 9.00
N HIS A 537 -26.05 19.41 10.00
CA HIS A 537 -27.17 18.50 9.76
C HIS A 537 -28.28 19.19 8.96
N ARG A 538 -28.73 20.36 9.42
CA ARG A 538 -29.79 21.14 8.74
C ARG A 538 -29.41 21.50 7.30
N ARG A 539 -28.14 21.82 7.06
CA ARG A 539 -27.61 22.20 5.74
C ARG A 539 -27.57 21.02 4.77
N VAL A 540 -27.09 19.87 5.24
CA VAL A 540 -27.07 18.61 4.46
C VAL A 540 -28.51 18.12 4.18
N LEU A 541 -29.44 18.32 5.10
CA LEU A 541 -30.87 18.05 4.85
C LEU A 541 -31.44 18.98 3.78
N SER A 542 -31.18 20.29 3.87
CA SER A 542 -31.74 21.27 2.92
C SER A 542 -31.29 21.08 1.48
N ILE A 543 -30.16 20.41 1.25
CA ILE A 543 -29.60 20.19 -0.08
C ILE A 543 -30.06 18.87 -0.73
N GLY A 544 -30.99 18.16 -0.08
CA GLY A 544 -31.60 16.95 -0.62
C GLY A 544 -30.73 15.70 -0.51
N ALA A 545 -29.88 15.60 0.52
CA ALA A 545 -29.03 14.41 0.71
C ALA A 545 -29.85 13.14 1.00
N VAL A 546 -30.96 13.25 1.74
CA VAL A 546 -31.77 12.11 2.17
C VAL A 546 -32.37 11.32 0.98
N PRO A 547 -33.08 11.94 0.02
CA PRO A 547 -33.57 11.22 -1.16
C PRO A 547 -32.48 10.47 -1.93
N LEU A 548 -31.30 11.09 -2.09
CA LEU A 548 -30.18 10.45 -2.82
C LEU A 548 -29.63 9.23 -2.07
N LEU A 549 -29.44 9.35 -0.76
CA LEU A 549 -28.94 8.25 0.06
C LEU A 549 -29.94 7.11 0.17
N VAL A 550 -31.24 7.41 0.27
CA VAL A 550 -32.30 6.38 0.29
C VAL A 550 -32.41 5.68 -1.06
N ASN A 551 -32.32 6.41 -2.17
CA ASN A 551 -32.28 5.81 -3.51
C ASN A 551 -31.09 4.84 -3.65
N LEU A 552 -29.94 5.11 -3.01
CA LEU A 552 -28.80 4.17 -3.00
C LEU A 552 -29.06 2.90 -2.18
N LEU A 553 -29.94 2.95 -1.17
CA LEU A 553 -30.37 1.74 -0.47
C LEU A 553 -31.23 0.84 -1.37
N GLU A 554 -32.03 1.45 -2.24
CA GLU A 554 -32.95 0.74 -3.14
C GLU A 554 -32.28 0.23 -4.42
N THR A 555 -31.38 1.03 -5.00
CA THR A 555 -30.84 0.77 -6.36
C THR A 555 -29.46 0.13 -6.38
N SER A 556 -28.76 0.04 -5.24
CA SER A 556 -27.41 -0.51 -5.19
C SER A 556 -27.40 -1.97 -4.78
N ASP A 557 -26.68 -2.81 -5.52
CA ASP A 557 -26.41 -4.20 -5.12
C ASP A 557 -25.19 -4.32 -4.18
N ARG A 558 -24.53 -3.20 -3.86
CA ARG A 558 -23.25 -3.19 -3.14
C ARG A 558 -23.49 -2.94 -1.65
N GLU A 559 -23.49 -4.01 -0.84
CA GLU A 559 -23.69 -3.90 0.62
C GLU A 559 -22.83 -2.82 1.29
N THR A 560 -21.56 -2.65 0.86
CA THR A 560 -20.68 -1.61 1.42
C THR A 560 -21.19 -0.20 1.18
N LEU A 561 -21.76 0.07 0.02
CA LEU A 561 -22.30 1.39 -0.34
C LEU A 561 -23.62 1.66 0.39
N ILE A 562 -24.47 0.63 0.51
CA ILE A 562 -25.69 0.69 1.31
C ILE A 562 -25.33 0.98 2.77
N ALA A 563 -24.36 0.26 3.34
CA ALA A 563 -23.90 0.45 4.72
C ALA A 563 -23.34 1.87 4.96
N ASP A 564 -22.50 2.39 4.05
CA ASP A 564 -21.95 3.75 4.15
C ASP A 564 -23.09 4.81 4.04
N SER A 565 -24.12 4.55 3.22
CA SER A 565 -25.31 5.41 3.13
C SER A 565 -26.14 5.39 4.42
N MET A 566 -26.33 4.19 5.01
CA MET A 566 -27.01 4.02 6.28
C MET A 566 -26.32 4.74 7.43
N GLU A 567 -24.99 4.75 7.45
CA GLU A 567 -24.22 5.46 8.48
C GLU A 567 -24.51 6.97 8.46
N ILE A 568 -24.60 7.57 7.27
CA ILE A 568 -24.96 8.99 7.12
C ILE A 568 -26.42 9.22 7.51
N LEU A 569 -27.35 8.37 7.06
CA LEU A 569 -28.77 8.47 7.41
C LEU A 569 -28.98 8.32 8.92
N ALA A 570 -28.32 7.36 9.57
CA ALA A 570 -28.37 7.17 11.02
C ALA A 570 -27.86 8.42 11.75
N THR A 571 -26.80 9.05 11.25
CA THR A 571 -26.25 10.29 11.81
C THR A 571 -27.24 11.44 11.70
N LEU A 572 -27.86 11.63 10.52
CA LEU A 572 -28.88 12.66 10.31
C LEU A 572 -30.13 12.41 11.17
N ALA A 573 -30.52 11.15 11.35
CA ALA A 573 -31.68 10.75 12.15
C ALA A 573 -31.50 11.01 13.65
N GLU A 574 -30.29 11.30 14.15
CA GLU A 574 -30.08 11.71 15.55
C GLU A 574 -30.86 12.99 15.89
N LYS A 575 -31.23 13.80 14.89
CA LYS A 575 -32.09 14.99 15.02
C LYS A 575 -33.52 14.70 14.51
N PRO A 576 -34.56 15.29 15.14
CA PRO A 576 -35.95 15.03 14.78
C PRO A 576 -36.28 15.45 13.34
N GLU A 577 -35.69 16.55 12.85
CA GLU A 577 -35.90 16.98 11.46
C GLU A 577 -35.32 15.98 10.45
N GLY A 578 -34.17 15.39 10.77
CA GLY A 578 -33.54 14.37 9.93
C GLY A 578 -34.34 13.06 9.94
N ALA A 579 -34.77 12.60 11.10
CA ALA A 579 -35.62 11.41 11.21
C ALA A 579 -36.92 11.57 10.42
N THR A 580 -37.58 12.74 10.52
CA THR A 580 -38.80 13.04 9.76
C THR A 580 -38.56 13.01 8.25
N ALA A 581 -37.46 13.61 7.77
CA ALA A 581 -37.12 13.59 6.35
C ALA A 581 -36.85 12.16 5.84
N ILE A 582 -36.16 11.34 6.63
CA ILE A 582 -35.82 9.96 6.29
C ILE A 582 -37.07 9.08 6.23
N MET A 583 -38.00 9.24 7.18
CA MET A 583 -39.28 8.54 7.17
C MET A 583 -40.12 8.87 5.93
N ARG A 584 -40.18 10.15 5.53
CA ARG A 584 -40.91 10.58 4.32
C ARG A 584 -40.36 9.99 3.03
N CYS A 585 -39.08 9.62 3.01
CA CYS A 585 -38.46 8.95 1.86
C CYS A 585 -38.63 7.43 1.89
N GLY A 586 -39.35 6.85 2.86
CA GLY A 586 -39.63 5.40 2.87
C GLY A 586 -38.46 4.52 3.33
N ALA A 587 -37.47 5.08 4.04
CA ALA A 587 -36.27 4.32 4.42
C ALA A 587 -36.49 3.22 5.46
N LEU A 588 -37.64 3.20 6.17
CA LEU A 588 -37.89 2.27 7.28
C LEU A 588 -37.87 0.80 6.80
N SER A 589 -38.65 0.46 5.77
CA SER A 589 -38.72 -0.89 5.21
C SER A 589 -37.37 -1.36 4.66
N LEU A 590 -36.71 -0.50 3.86
CA LEU A 590 -35.38 -0.77 3.30
C LEU A 590 -34.34 -1.02 4.41
N THR A 591 -34.44 -0.29 5.53
CA THR A 591 -33.53 -0.48 6.66
C THR A 591 -33.77 -1.81 7.38
N MET A 592 -35.03 -2.21 7.56
CA MET A 592 -35.40 -3.49 8.17
C MET A 592 -34.95 -4.68 7.31
N GLU A 593 -35.16 -4.58 5.99
CA GLU A 593 -34.76 -5.61 5.03
C GLU A 593 -33.23 -5.78 5.03
N PHE A 594 -32.49 -4.69 4.84
CA PHE A 594 -31.03 -4.74 4.83
C PHE A 594 -30.45 -5.19 6.17
N MET A 595 -31.01 -4.80 7.32
CA MET A 595 -30.53 -5.30 8.62
C MET A 595 -30.62 -6.83 8.70
N SER A 596 -31.68 -7.40 8.12
CA SER A 596 -31.96 -8.84 8.16
C SER A 596 -31.12 -9.62 7.15
N SER A 597 -30.85 -9.04 5.96
CA SER A 597 -30.11 -9.69 4.88
C SER A 597 -28.59 -9.43 4.89
N CYS A 598 -28.14 -8.29 5.45
CA CYS A 598 -26.76 -7.85 5.36
C CYS A 598 -25.78 -8.84 6.03
N SER A 599 -24.70 -9.16 5.34
CA SER A 599 -23.64 -10.03 5.87
C SER A 599 -22.67 -9.31 6.83
N SER A 600 -22.56 -7.98 6.71
CA SER A 600 -21.59 -7.16 7.43
C SER A 600 -22.08 -6.72 8.82
N SER A 601 -21.25 -6.97 9.85
CA SER A 601 -21.53 -6.51 11.22
C SER A 601 -21.63 -4.99 11.34
N ALA A 602 -20.84 -4.26 10.54
CA ALA A 602 -20.90 -2.80 10.44
C ALA A 602 -22.22 -2.34 9.83
N GLY A 603 -22.65 -2.96 8.72
CA GLY A 603 -23.91 -2.65 8.06
C GLY A 603 -25.09 -2.82 9.00
N ARG A 604 -25.18 -3.97 9.67
CA ARG A 604 -26.19 -4.25 10.70
C ARG A 604 -26.18 -3.25 11.85
N GLU A 605 -25.00 -2.86 12.33
CA GLU A 605 -24.88 -1.84 13.37
C GLU A 605 -25.44 -0.49 12.93
N TYR A 606 -25.15 -0.05 11.70
CA TYR A 606 -25.68 1.20 11.16
C TYR A 606 -27.20 1.14 10.99
N SER A 607 -27.74 0.01 10.52
CA SER A 607 -29.19 -0.20 10.45
C SER A 607 -29.84 -0.06 11.83
N VAL A 608 -29.27 -0.71 12.85
CA VAL A 608 -29.78 -0.59 14.24
C VAL A 608 -29.70 0.85 14.74
N CYS A 609 -28.61 1.57 14.44
CA CYS A 609 -28.49 2.98 14.83
C CYS A 609 -29.57 3.84 14.18
N LEU A 610 -29.86 3.62 12.90
CA LEU A 610 -30.92 4.31 12.18
C LEU A 610 -32.29 3.95 12.75
N LEU A 611 -32.63 2.67 12.89
CA LEU A 611 -33.91 2.21 13.45
C LEU A 611 -34.14 2.76 14.86
N LEU A 612 -33.12 2.76 15.71
CA LEU A 612 -33.21 3.35 17.05
C LEU A 612 -33.53 4.85 16.98
N ALA A 613 -32.85 5.60 16.12
CA ALA A 613 -33.11 7.03 15.96
C ALA A 613 -34.52 7.29 15.41
N LEU A 614 -34.99 6.48 14.46
CA LEU A 614 -36.36 6.54 13.94
C LEU A 614 -37.41 6.17 14.99
N CYS A 615 -37.13 5.25 15.92
CA CYS A 615 -38.03 4.96 17.05
C CYS A 615 -38.16 6.15 18.00
N ILE A 616 -37.03 6.78 18.34
CA ILE A 616 -36.99 7.90 19.28
C ILE A 616 -37.77 9.10 18.74
N HIS A 617 -37.68 9.38 17.44
CA HIS A 617 -38.26 10.58 16.83
C HIS A 617 -39.53 10.34 16.00
N GLY A 618 -39.78 9.10 15.56
CA GLY A 618 -40.93 8.70 14.73
C GLY A 618 -42.13 8.18 15.53
N GLY A 619 -42.00 8.03 16.85
CA GLY A 619 -43.12 7.72 17.74
C GLY A 619 -43.66 6.29 17.63
N CYS A 620 -44.89 6.09 18.11
CA CYS A 620 -45.48 4.76 18.31
C CYS A 620 -45.70 3.97 17.01
N GLU A 621 -45.93 4.63 15.88
CA GLU A 621 -46.17 3.96 14.59
C GLU A 621 -44.95 3.14 14.14
N VAL A 622 -43.75 3.70 14.29
CA VAL A 622 -42.49 3.01 13.97
C VAL A 622 -42.27 1.82 14.90
N LEU A 623 -42.58 1.99 16.20
CA LEU A 623 -42.47 0.93 17.20
C LEU A 623 -43.40 -0.25 16.89
N GLN A 624 -44.65 0.03 16.50
CA GLN A 624 -45.62 -1.02 16.14
C GLN A 624 -45.18 -1.85 14.93
N ILE A 625 -44.58 -1.20 13.91
CA ILE A 625 -44.06 -1.88 12.72
C ILE A 625 -42.88 -2.78 13.10
N LEU A 626 -41.93 -2.27 13.89
CA LEU A 626 -40.74 -3.00 14.29
C LEU A 626 -41.04 -4.16 15.24
N ALA A 627 -41.95 -3.97 16.21
CA ALA A 627 -42.34 -5.00 17.17
C ALA A 627 -43.00 -6.21 16.49
N LYS A 628 -43.69 -6.00 15.37
CA LYS A 628 -44.32 -7.07 14.58
C LYS A 628 -43.35 -7.82 13.65
N SER A 629 -42.11 -7.35 13.51
CA SER A 629 -41.15 -7.92 12.57
C SER A 629 -40.22 -8.94 13.25
N GLU A 630 -40.54 -10.22 13.12
CA GLU A 630 -39.72 -11.31 13.67
C GLU A 630 -38.28 -11.31 13.14
N ALA A 631 -38.08 -10.92 11.88
CA ALA A 631 -36.75 -10.83 11.26
C ALA A 631 -35.88 -9.76 11.94
N VAL A 632 -36.46 -8.59 12.25
CA VAL A 632 -35.78 -7.51 12.98
C VAL A 632 -35.42 -7.97 14.40
N ILE A 633 -36.36 -8.57 15.12
CA ILE A 633 -36.14 -9.08 16.49
C ILE A 633 -35.02 -10.14 16.50
N SER A 634 -35.07 -11.09 15.58
CA SER A 634 -34.04 -12.13 15.44
C SER A 634 -32.65 -11.53 15.17
N SER A 635 -32.58 -10.53 14.29
CA SER A 635 -31.34 -9.83 13.96
C SER A 635 -30.78 -9.03 15.15
N LEU A 636 -31.65 -8.43 15.97
CA LEU A 636 -31.25 -7.73 17.19
C LEU A 636 -30.62 -8.68 18.22
N TYR A 637 -31.17 -9.87 18.42
CA TYR A 637 -30.56 -10.88 19.30
C TYR A 637 -29.16 -11.29 18.84
N ILE A 638 -28.98 -11.50 17.53
CA ILE A 638 -27.66 -11.79 16.95
C ILE A 638 -26.68 -10.64 17.23
N ILE A 639 -27.09 -9.40 17.00
CA ILE A 639 -26.23 -8.21 17.21
C ILE A 639 -25.91 -8.02 18.70
N ILE A 640 -26.85 -8.31 19.61
CA ILE A 640 -26.62 -8.25 21.07
C ILE A 640 -25.58 -9.30 21.51
N ARG A 641 -25.60 -10.50 20.92
CA ARG A 641 -24.67 -11.58 21.27
C ARG A 641 -23.28 -11.38 20.65
N GLU A 642 -23.23 -11.03 19.37
CA GLU A 642 -22.01 -11.13 18.54
C GLU A 642 -21.54 -9.78 17.95
N GLY A 643 -22.34 -8.73 18.08
CA GLY A 643 -22.04 -7.41 17.51
C GLY A 643 -20.94 -6.65 18.23
N THR A 644 -20.57 -5.48 17.70
CA THR A 644 -19.52 -4.62 18.30
C THR A 644 -19.97 -4.02 19.65
N ALA A 645 -19.06 -3.41 20.40
CA ALA A 645 -19.43 -2.73 21.65
C ALA A 645 -20.44 -1.57 21.45
N ARG A 646 -20.47 -0.94 20.27
CA ARG A 646 -21.52 0.04 19.91
C ARG A 646 -22.79 -0.69 19.50
N GLY A 647 -22.69 -1.64 18.57
CA GLY A 647 -23.81 -2.42 18.07
C GLY A 647 -24.62 -3.06 19.19
N ARG A 648 -23.96 -3.75 20.15
CA ARG A 648 -24.63 -4.34 21.32
C ARG A 648 -25.37 -3.32 22.18
N ARG A 649 -24.75 -2.16 22.45
CA ARG A 649 -25.38 -1.10 23.25
C ARG A 649 -26.61 -0.51 22.56
N LYS A 650 -26.48 -0.23 21.26
CA LYS A 650 -27.56 0.36 20.45
C LYS A 650 -28.70 -0.64 20.23
N ALA A 651 -28.39 -1.91 19.94
CA ALA A 651 -29.36 -2.99 19.82
C ALA A 651 -30.09 -3.26 21.14
N GLY A 652 -29.37 -3.28 22.27
CA GLY A 652 -29.98 -3.42 23.59
C GLY A 652 -30.92 -2.25 23.95
N SER A 653 -30.55 -1.03 23.57
CA SER A 653 -31.44 0.13 23.75
C SER A 653 -32.70 0.05 22.88
N LEU A 654 -32.56 -0.37 21.61
CA LEU A 654 -33.72 -0.57 20.73
C LEU A 654 -34.63 -1.68 21.24
N MET A 655 -34.07 -2.82 21.66
CA MET A 655 -34.83 -3.94 22.22
C MET A 655 -35.62 -3.53 23.47
N ARG A 656 -34.99 -2.73 24.35
CA ARG A 656 -35.67 -2.21 25.55
C ARG A 656 -36.88 -1.34 25.20
N ILE A 657 -36.73 -0.42 24.25
CA ILE A 657 -37.84 0.45 23.82
C ILE A 657 -38.97 -0.39 23.19
N LEU A 658 -38.63 -1.42 22.42
CA LEU A 658 -39.62 -2.33 21.84
C LEU A 658 -40.37 -3.14 22.92
N HIS A 659 -39.66 -3.66 23.92
CA HIS A 659 -40.27 -4.38 25.04
C HIS A 659 -41.18 -3.48 25.87
N GLU A 660 -40.71 -2.29 26.24
CA GLU A 660 -41.51 -1.29 26.97
C GLU A 660 -42.81 -0.95 26.20
N HIS A 661 -42.73 -0.85 24.86
CA HIS A 661 -43.92 -0.63 24.03
C HIS A 661 -44.88 -1.83 24.04
N CYS A 662 -44.37 -3.06 23.90
CA CYS A 662 -45.18 -4.28 23.94
C CYS A 662 -45.90 -4.46 25.29
N GLU A 663 -45.23 -4.16 26.41
CA GLU A 663 -45.82 -4.21 27.74
C GLU A 663 -46.96 -3.19 27.91
N VAL A 664 -46.78 -1.96 27.41
CA VAL A 664 -47.83 -0.93 27.43
C VAL A 664 -49.03 -1.32 26.55
N VAL A 665 -48.78 -1.92 25.38
CA VAL A 665 -49.84 -2.41 24.50
C VAL A 665 -50.59 -3.60 25.13
N ALA A 666 -49.89 -4.53 25.79
CA ALA A 666 -50.51 -5.65 26.50
C ALA A 666 -51.37 -5.15 27.68
N ALA A 667 -50.86 -4.22 28.49
CA ALA A 667 -51.60 -3.65 29.62
C ALA A 667 -52.83 -2.81 29.21
N SER A 668 -52.88 -2.33 27.96
CA SER A 668 -54.03 -1.58 27.42
C SER A 668 -55.03 -2.46 26.67
N SER A 669 -54.73 -3.74 26.47
CA SER A 669 -55.59 -4.71 25.79
C SER A 669 -56.22 -5.77 26.72
N ASP A 670 -55.94 -5.73 28.02
CA ASP A 670 -56.65 -6.52 29.04
C ASP A 670 -58.09 -6.01 29.22
N PRO A 671 -59.14 -6.82 28.95
CA PRO A 671 -60.48 -6.52 29.42
C PRO A 671 -60.54 -6.74 30.93
N ILE A 672 -61.15 -5.77 31.63
CA ILE A 672 -61.46 -5.78 33.07
C ILE A 672 -61.76 -7.21 33.56
N PRO A 673 -61.06 -7.74 34.58
CA PRO A 673 -61.33 -9.08 35.05
C PRO A 673 -62.70 -9.11 35.72
N VAL A 674 -63.61 -9.92 35.15
CA VAL A 674 -64.82 -10.37 35.82
C VAL A 674 -64.42 -10.96 37.16
N ARG A 675 -64.93 -10.34 38.23
CA ARG A 675 -64.84 -10.86 39.60
C ARG A 675 -65.33 -12.31 39.61
N LEU A 676 -64.42 -13.24 39.88
CA LEU A 676 -64.77 -14.52 40.48
C LEU A 676 -64.15 -14.59 41.87
N SER A 677 -65.06 -14.64 42.83
CA SER A 677 -64.86 -14.77 44.27
C SER A 677 -64.21 -16.10 44.64
N ASN A 678 -63.34 -16.03 45.66
CA ASN A 678 -63.01 -17.05 46.67
C ASN A 678 -62.61 -18.46 46.18
N GLU A 679 -61.37 -18.88 46.47
CA GLU A 679 -61.06 -19.67 47.67
C GLU A 679 -59.56 -20.04 47.78
N ARG A 680 -59.01 -19.80 49.00
CA ARG A 680 -58.01 -20.59 49.76
C ARG A 680 -56.57 -20.74 49.25
N SER A 681 -55.73 -19.87 49.81
CA SER A 681 -54.44 -20.13 50.51
C SER A 681 -53.94 -21.57 50.61
N VAL A 682 -52.64 -21.80 50.31
CA VAL A 682 -51.62 -22.39 51.21
C VAL A 682 -50.21 -21.93 50.78
N GLN A 683 -49.40 -21.55 51.78
CA GLN A 683 -47.99 -21.11 51.72
C GLN A 683 -46.98 -22.27 51.54
N ALA A 684 -45.79 -21.93 51.01
CA ALA A 684 -44.47 -22.58 51.16
C ALA A 684 -44.37 -24.05 50.67
N TRP A 685 -43.49 -24.42 49.75
CA TRP A 685 -42.04 -24.16 49.62
C TRP A 685 -41.64 -24.00 48.15
#